data_AF-A0A6N9NIV4-F1
#
_entry.id   AF-A0A6N9NIV4-F1
#
_cell.length_a   1.000
_cell.length_b   1.000
_cell.length_c   1.000
_cell.angle_alpha   90.00
_cell.angle_beta   90.00
_cell.angle_gamma   90.00
#
_symmetry.space_group_name_H-M   'P 1'
#
loop_
_entity.id
_entity.type
_entity.pdbx_description
1 polymer ?
#
loop_
_entity_poly.entity_id
_entity_poly.type
_entity_poly.pdbx_seq_one_letter_code
_entity_poly.pdbx_strand_id
1 'polypeptide(L)'
;MKKGLSILFLFSSILVFGQTTSFEERLTSVSNTRITVTNVGTFGNAFRGYRDGSGNQSCEYPAGSGIEHLFEAGVWVGGKNAGGQPLVSTSAFDQPQGYATGRGGYEFTGEIGNRLNVRSSLYDSPNYNPNAVSHEDFIASYTDTNLFVPGTGGSGGPGVPIAGHTQPLNVKIIQKTYNWNFTFSDFIVFLDFEIINLGRKGDPVSLIDSAFFAFYANTVVRNTNITPVGSGGVSFYDKGGNGFIDSLDIAYCYDKAGDVGFTDSYIGQKFLGAEDKFGFHHPTLDPSFDAHYSAWTFNSSSDPIFFQPANDNARYEKMTKGLNDSPCWEDGSAQGCTGRSYQESLNMAGNRSDLVSVGPFRDFKKGDTLRVSYAIIMAKKFDDGNPTSANTFEQKRNLFANADRAQLAYYGEDINFNGVLDPGEDNDNNGKITRFILPEPPAIPRTKVIAQDKKIEIYWTDNAEESIDPITNQKDFEGYRIYLSKLGFDVTGVQNLAEDLVALDEYDLPNNGKFKDIGLDDIRLTTPALFDGDTNVYQYKYVIDNLLDGWQYAVAVSSFDTGDEESNLESLESSILGNNFRVFPGKKPSDSFDENEPFAYPNPYYMGASWEGRSNFQEQSRKLIFSNLPERCIIRVFAPAGDLIDEIYHNPEYDGSDIKWFDTFGAENKKNNKFSGGEHAWDLLSKSTQIISRGLYLFSVENLDNNETYRGKFTIIK
;
A
#
# COMPACT_ATOMS: atom_id res chain seq x y z
N MET A 1 36.50 48.64 -43.69
CA MET A 1 35.16 48.27 -44.18
C MET A 1 35.13 46.79 -44.52
N LYS A 2 34.52 45.97 -43.65
CA LYS A 2 33.74 44.76 -43.97
C LYS A 2 33.15 44.27 -42.65
N LYS A 3 31.83 44.43 -42.53
CA LYS A 3 31.01 44.06 -41.37
C LYS A 3 30.91 42.53 -41.33
N GLY A 4 31.28 41.91 -40.21
CA GLY A 4 30.98 40.52 -39.90
C GLY A 4 29.66 40.45 -39.14
N LEU A 5 28.67 39.81 -39.75
CA LEU A 5 27.33 39.61 -39.25
C LEU A 5 27.36 38.54 -38.13
N SER A 6 27.06 38.93 -36.88
CA SER A 6 26.82 37.97 -35.80
C SER A 6 25.37 37.51 -35.88
N ILE A 7 25.15 36.25 -36.22
CA ILE A 7 23.82 35.60 -36.18
C ILE A 7 23.62 35.10 -34.75
N LEU A 8 22.70 35.76 -34.04
CA LEU A 8 22.22 35.36 -32.73
C LEU A 8 21.20 34.22 -32.93
N PHE A 9 21.57 32.99 -32.61
CA PHE A 9 20.61 31.88 -32.55
C PHE A 9 19.78 32.02 -31.26
N LEU A 10 18.57 32.57 -31.37
CA LEU A 10 17.54 32.38 -30.35
C LEU A 10 17.04 30.94 -30.44
N PHE A 11 17.41 30.12 -29.45
CA PHE A 11 16.71 28.86 -29.18
C PHE A 11 15.34 29.19 -28.60
N SER A 12 14.32 29.22 -29.47
CA SER A 12 12.93 29.10 -29.04
C SER A 12 12.70 27.64 -28.65
N SER A 13 12.62 27.37 -27.35
CA SER A 13 12.14 26.12 -26.79
C SER A 13 10.65 25.98 -27.12
N ILE A 14 10.36 25.35 -28.25
CA ILE A 14 9.02 24.82 -28.52
C ILE A 14 8.82 23.67 -27.53
N LEU A 15 8.07 23.95 -26.47
CA LEU A 15 7.42 22.94 -25.63
C LEU A 15 6.51 22.11 -26.54
N VAL A 16 7.02 20.96 -26.99
CA VAL A 16 6.17 19.89 -27.51
C VAL A 16 5.43 19.34 -26.30
N PHE A 17 4.15 19.71 -26.15
CA PHE A 17 3.24 19.00 -25.26
C PHE A 17 3.23 17.53 -25.71
N GLY A 18 3.88 16.66 -24.94
CA GLY A 18 3.72 15.22 -25.08
C GLY A 18 2.24 14.89 -24.98
N GLN A 19 1.74 14.07 -25.91
CA GLN A 19 0.38 13.56 -25.87
C GLN A 19 0.15 12.92 -24.49
N THR A 20 -0.81 13.46 -23.75
CA THR A 20 -1.18 12.97 -22.43
C THR A 20 -1.61 11.51 -22.55
N THR A 21 -0.81 10.61 -21.99
CA THR A 21 -1.17 9.21 -21.84
C THR A 21 -2.47 9.11 -21.04
N SER A 22 -3.38 8.25 -21.50
CA SER A 22 -4.67 7.93 -20.87
C SER A 22 -4.53 6.95 -19.70
N PHE A 23 -3.31 6.53 -19.37
CA PHE A 23 -2.97 5.67 -18.24
C PHE A 23 -2.31 6.48 -17.13
N GLU A 24 -2.80 6.32 -15.90
CA GLU A 24 -2.25 6.84 -14.66
C GLU A 24 -2.37 5.75 -13.59
N GLU A 25 -1.40 5.72 -12.69
CA GLU A 25 -1.41 4.87 -11.50
C GLU A 25 -1.05 5.66 -10.24
N ARG A 26 -1.58 5.23 -9.10
CA ARG A 26 -1.31 5.78 -7.77
C ARG A 26 -1.14 4.66 -6.77
N LEU A 27 -0.34 4.91 -5.74
CA LEU A 27 -0.08 3.99 -4.64
C LEU A 27 -0.91 4.42 -3.43
N THR A 28 -1.60 3.47 -2.76
CA THR A 28 -2.22 3.76 -1.46
C THR A 28 -1.15 4.06 -0.41
N SER A 29 -1.41 4.99 0.49
CA SER A 29 -0.39 5.55 1.39
C SER A 29 -0.79 5.62 2.87
N VAL A 30 -2.08 5.52 3.18
CA VAL A 30 -2.56 5.77 4.56
C VAL A 30 -2.52 4.55 5.47
N SER A 31 -2.80 3.35 4.95
CA SER A 31 -2.89 2.12 5.74
C SER A 31 -1.54 1.44 5.97
N ASN A 32 -1.51 0.19 6.46
CA ASN A 32 -0.32 -0.66 6.48
C ASN A 32 -0.16 -1.46 5.17
N THR A 33 -1.00 -1.17 4.18
CA THR A 33 -1.01 -1.78 2.86
C THR A 33 -0.61 -0.76 1.80
N ARG A 34 0.30 -1.16 0.91
CA ARG A 34 0.70 -0.36 -0.26
C ARG A 34 0.27 -1.09 -1.53
N ILE A 35 -0.84 -0.69 -2.14
CA ILE A 35 -1.32 -1.26 -3.41
C ILE A 35 -1.36 -0.21 -4.51
N THR A 36 -0.81 -0.54 -5.67
CA THR A 36 -0.93 0.31 -6.85
C THR A 36 -2.32 0.14 -7.48
N VAL A 37 -2.98 1.24 -7.82
CA VAL A 37 -4.29 1.30 -8.46
C VAL A 37 -4.19 2.15 -9.71
N THR A 38 -4.90 1.78 -10.79
CA THR A 38 -4.86 2.51 -12.07
C THR A 38 -6.21 3.11 -12.46
N ASN A 39 -6.18 4.12 -13.34
CA ASN A 39 -7.39 4.73 -13.90
C ASN A 39 -8.09 3.87 -14.98
N VAL A 40 -7.63 2.63 -15.20
CA VAL A 40 -8.17 1.67 -16.18
C VAL A 40 -8.57 0.34 -15.55
N GLY A 41 -8.68 0.28 -14.22
CA GLY A 41 -9.23 -0.87 -13.51
C GLY A 41 -8.24 -1.98 -13.22
N THR A 42 -6.94 -1.70 -13.18
CA THR A 42 -5.92 -2.66 -12.72
C THR A 42 -5.44 -2.30 -11.32
N PHE A 43 -5.04 -3.34 -10.59
CA PHE A 43 -4.45 -3.28 -9.26
C PHE A 43 -3.12 -4.04 -9.26
N GLY A 44 -2.15 -3.59 -8.48
CA GLY A 44 -0.76 -4.02 -8.66
C GLY A 44 -0.12 -3.43 -9.92
N ASN A 45 1.17 -3.66 -10.09
CA ASN A 45 1.96 -3.03 -11.16
C ASN A 45 2.81 -4.00 -11.97
N ALA A 46 2.55 -5.31 -11.86
CA ALA A 46 3.29 -6.37 -12.53
C ALA A 46 4.81 -6.33 -12.25
N PHE A 47 5.18 -5.84 -11.07
CA PHE A 47 6.56 -5.58 -10.63
C PHE A 47 7.39 -4.70 -11.58
N ARG A 48 6.73 -3.77 -12.30
CA ARG A 48 7.41 -2.81 -13.15
C ARG A 48 8.27 -1.87 -12.32
N GLY A 49 9.52 -1.67 -12.72
CA GLY A 49 10.46 -0.75 -12.05
C GLY A 49 11.16 -1.31 -10.80
N TYR A 50 10.96 -2.59 -10.44
CA TYR A 50 11.64 -3.17 -9.27
C TYR A 50 13.14 -3.39 -9.49
N ARG A 51 13.57 -3.66 -10.73
CA ARG A 51 14.98 -3.96 -11.04
C ARG A 51 15.90 -2.76 -10.93
N ASP A 52 15.39 -1.57 -11.25
CA ASP A 52 16.13 -0.31 -11.18
C ASP A 52 15.72 0.56 -9.97
N GLY A 53 14.69 0.13 -9.22
CA GLY A 53 14.19 0.81 -8.04
C GLY A 53 13.34 2.04 -8.36
N SER A 54 12.82 2.14 -9.59
CA SER A 54 11.93 3.22 -10.03
C SER A 54 10.43 2.90 -9.83
N GLY A 55 10.10 1.64 -9.52
CA GLY A 55 8.74 1.16 -9.35
C GLY A 55 8.17 1.44 -7.97
N ASN A 56 6.85 1.62 -7.91
CA ASN A 56 6.09 1.59 -6.66
C ASN A 56 5.88 0.13 -6.19
N GLN A 57 5.34 -0.03 -4.99
CA GLN A 57 4.88 -1.33 -4.49
C GLN A 57 3.68 -1.84 -5.30
N SER A 58 3.60 -3.14 -5.53
CA SER A 58 2.50 -3.76 -6.25
C SER A 58 1.35 -4.04 -5.28
N CYS A 59 1.61 -4.79 -4.22
CA CYS A 59 0.75 -4.96 -3.05
C CYS A 59 1.63 -5.40 -1.88
N GLU A 60 2.25 -4.43 -1.21
CA GLU A 60 3.14 -4.68 -0.08
C GLU A 60 2.36 -4.66 1.24
N TYR A 61 2.61 -5.66 2.08
CA TYR A 61 2.10 -5.72 3.46
C TYR A 61 3.03 -6.59 4.32
N PRO A 62 3.39 -6.17 5.54
CA PRO A 62 3.26 -4.82 6.08
C PRO A 62 4.02 -3.79 5.24
N ALA A 63 3.63 -2.52 5.31
CA ALA A 63 4.33 -1.44 4.60
C ALA A 63 5.81 -1.39 5.01
N GLY A 64 6.72 -1.35 4.02
CA GLY A 64 8.17 -1.36 4.21
C GLY A 64 8.80 -2.75 4.43
N SER A 65 8.01 -3.83 4.44
CA SER A 65 8.52 -5.19 4.68
C SER A 65 9.30 -5.79 3.50
N GLY A 66 9.07 -5.29 2.28
CA GLY A 66 9.47 -5.90 1.02
C GLY A 66 8.64 -7.12 0.61
N ILE A 67 7.62 -7.51 1.39
CA ILE A 67 6.74 -8.63 1.07
C ILE A 67 5.64 -8.17 0.13
N GLU A 68 5.77 -8.55 -1.12
CA GLU A 68 4.74 -8.35 -2.14
C GLU A 68 3.74 -9.49 -2.13
N HIS A 69 2.48 -9.18 -2.45
CA HIS A 69 1.36 -10.13 -2.43
C HIS A 69 0.66 -10.28 -3.78
N LEU A 70 0.87 -9.34 -4.70
CA LEU A 70 0.14 -9.27 -5.95
C LEU A 70 1.06 -8.95 -7.11
N PHE A 71 0.97 -9.72 -8.19
CA PHE A 71 1.55 -9.33 -9.48
C PHE A 71 0.66 -8.29 -10.16
N GLU A 72 -0.57 -8.68 -10.51
CA GLU A 72 -1.58 -7.80 -11.09
C GLU A 72 -2.98 -8.39 -10.84
N ALA A 73 -3.98 -7.53 -10.63
CA ALA A 73 -5.39 -7.87 -10.53
C ALA A 73 -6.24 -6.91 -11.36
N GLY A 74 -7.50 -7.27 -11.59
CA GLY A 74 -8.46 -6.46 -12.33
C GLY A 74 -9.86 -7.05 -12.32
N VAL A 75 -10.76 -6.42 -13.07
CA VAL A 75 -12.18 -6.75 -13.14
C VAL A 75 -12.53 -7.42 -14.46
N TRP A 76 -13.41 -8.41 -14.39
CA TRP A 76 -14.03 -9.02 -15.56
C TRP A 76 -15.54 -8.79 -15.50
N VAL A 77 -16.12 -8.38 -16.63
CA VAL A 77 -17.57 -8.33 -16.82
C VAL A 77 -17.89 -9.27 -17.95
N GLY A 78 -18.80 -10.22 -17.70
CA GLY A 78 -19.22 -11.22 -18.67
C GLY A 78 -20.73 -11.30 -18.76
N GLY A 79 -21.26 -11.67 -19.92
CA GLY A 79 -22.70 -11.87 -20.09
C GLY A 79 -23.07 -12.33 -21.49
N LYS A 80 -24.33 -12.70 -21.68
CA LYS A 80 -24.85 -13.12 -22.99
C LYS A 80 -25.54 -11.95 -23.67
N ASN A 81 -25.20 -11.71 -24.92
CA ASN A 81 -25.93 -10.75 -25.74
C ASN A 81 -27.34 -11.28 -26.11
N ALA A 82 -28.16 -10.46 -26.76
CA ALA A 82 -29.52 -10.86 -27.19
C ALA A 82 -29.56 -12.10 -28.11
N GLY A 83 -28.46 -12.43 -28.79
CA GLY A 83 -28.31 -13.65 -29.60
C GLY A 83 -27.83 -14.87 -28.82
N GLY A 84 -27.65 -14.76 -27.50
CA GLY A 84 -27.19 -15.82 -26.61
C GLY A 84 -25.68 -16.07 -26.64
N GLN A 85 -24.90 -15.25 -27.35
CA GLN A 85 -23.44 -15.40 -27.40
C GLN A 85 -22.79 -14.79 -26.15
N PRO A 86 -21.94 -15.54 -25.43
CA PRO A 86 -21.12 -15.03 -24.34
C PRO A 86 -20.10 -14.01 -24.85
N LEU A 87 -19.95 -12.91 -24.11
CA LEU A 87 -18.94 -11.89 -24.32
C LEU A 87 -18.34 -11.51 -22.97
N VAL A 88 -17.04 -11.28 -22.93
CA VAL A 88 -16.32 -10.94 -21.70
C VAL A 88 -15.34 -9.80 -21.96
N SER A 89 -15.45 -8.74 -21.16
CA SER A 89 -14.51 -7.62 -21.14
C SER A 89 -13.72 -7.65 -19.84
N THR A 90 -12.41 -7.43 -19.93
CA THR A 90 -11.43 -7.63 -18.85
C THR A 90 -10.51 -6.41 -18.72
N SER A 91 -10.20 -5.99 -17.49
CA SER A 91 -9.20 -4.94 -17.26
C SER A 91 -7.82 -5.50 -16.96
N ALA A 92 -7.71 -6.76 -16.57
CA ALA A 92 -6.45 -7.46 -16.40
C ALA A 92 -6.59 -8.94 -16.78
N PHE A 93 -5.50 -9.52 -17.25
CA PHE A 93 -5.41 -10.92 -17.65
C PHE A 93 -3.98 -11.43 -17.48
N ASP A 94 -3.80 -12.75 -17.42
CA ASP A 94 -2.49 -13.38 -17.23
C ASP A 94 -1.50 -13.06 -18.36
N GLN A 95 -0.64 -12.07 -18.12
CA GLN A 95 0.30 -11.51 -19.09
C GLN A 95 1.68 -11.31 -18.44
N PRO A 96 2.80 -11.64 -19.13
CA PRO A 96 4.13 -11.62 -18.51
C PRO A 96 4.63 -10.27 -17.98
N GLN A 97 4.04 -9.16 -18.43
CA GLN A 97 4.45 -7.79 -18.08
C GLN A 97 3.27 -6.92 -17.63
N GLY A 98 2.14 -7.55 -17.33
CA GLY A 98 0.89 -6.84 -17.04
C GLY A 98 0.42 -5.95 -18.19
N TYR A 99 -0.26 -4.86 -17.82
CA TYR A 99 -0.81 -3.87 -18.75
C TYR A 99 0.22 -3.36 -19.77
N ALA A 100 -0.19 -3.33 -21.04
CA ALA A 100 0.46 -2.53 -22.07
C ALA A 100 -0.59 -1.98 -23.04
N THR A 101 -0.35 -0.78 -23.57
CA THR A 101 -1.26 -0.09 -24.49
C THR A 101 -1.69 -1.00 -25.66
N GLY A 102 -3.00 -1.26 -25.78
CA GLY A 102 -3.60 -2.05 -26.86
C GLY A 102 -3.44 -3.56 -26.74
N ARG A 103 -2.88 -4.07 -25.64
CA ARG A 103 -2.72 -5.51 -25.38
C ARG A 103 -4.08 -6.15 -25.10
N GLY A 104 -4.27 -7.38 -25.58
CA GLY A 104 -5.48 -8.15 -25.28
C GLY A 104 -5.54 -8.60 -23.82
N GLY A 105 -6.74 -8.63 -23.25
CA GLY A 105 -6.94 -8.79 -21.80
C GLY A 105 -6.94 -7.49 -21.00
N TYR A 106 -6.82 -6.34 -21.69
CA TYR A 106 -6.94 -4.98 -21.13
C TYR A 106 -7.90 -4.17 -22.02
N GLU A 107 -9.15 -4.61 -22.04
CA GLU A 107 -10.21 -4.14 -22.93
C GLU A 107 -10.88 -2.84 -22.43
N PHE A 108 -10.71 -2.51 -21.15
CA PHE A 108 -11.19 -1.25 -20.59
C PHE A 108 -10.20 -0.09 -20.83
N THR A 109 -10.75 1.08 -21.15
CA THR A 109 -9.97 2.29 -21.40
C THR A 109 -10.57 3.50 -20.70
N GLY A 110 -9.69 4.42 -20.28
CA GLY A 110 -10.08 5.76 -19.86
C GLY A 110 -10.21 6.71 -21.06
N GLU A 111 -11.11 7.69 -20.94
CA GLU A 111 -11.22 8.79 -21.90
C GLU A 111 -9.93 9.62 -21.94
N ILE A 112 -9.75 10.42 -23.00
CA ILE A 112 -8.58 11.32 -23.11
C ILE A 112 -8.59 12.31 -21.94
N GLY A 113 -7.49 12.34 -21.19
CA GLY A 113 -7.35 13.19 -20.01
C GLY A 113 -8.00 12.62 -18.74
N ASN A 114 -8.52 11.39 -18.77
CA ASN A 114 -9.00 10.71 -17.57
C ASN A 114 -7.86 10.52 -16.57
N ARG A 115 -8.15 10.69 -15.28
CA ARG A 115 -7.18 10.64 -14.17
C ARG A 115 -7.79 9.92 -12.97
N LEU A 116 -6.94 9.38 -12.11
CA LEU A 116 -7.37 8.92 -10.79
C LEU A 116 -7.69 10.14 -9.92
N ASN A 117 -8.94 10.27 -9.51
CA ASN A 117 -9.36 11.30 -8.58
C ASN A 117 -9.09 10.83 -7.15
N VAL A 118 -8.46 11.67 -6.34
CA VAL A 118 -8.10 11.38 -4.95
C VAL A 118 -8.94 12.22 -4.01
N ARG A 119 -9.49 11.60 -2.97
CA ARG A 119 -10.20 12.28 -1.87
C ARG A 119 -9.75 11.70 -0.54
N SER A 120 -10.00 12.43 0.55
CA SER A 120 -9.67 12.00 1.89
C SER A 120 -10.68 12.56 2.88
N SER A 121 -11.09 11.75 3.87
CA SER A 121 -11.91 12.22 5.00
C SER A 121 -11.07 12.93 6.08
N LEU A 122 -9.74 12.82 6.04
CA LEU A 122 -8.84 13.48 7.00
C LEU A 122 -8.78 15.00 6.77
N TYR A 123 -9.14 15.79 7.78
CA TYR A 123 -9.21 17.26 7.70
C TYR A 123 -7.88 17.96 7.37
N ASP A 124 -6.75 17.33 7.71
CA ASP A 124 -5.40 17.84 7.46
C ASP A 124 -4.83 17.39 6.10
N SER A 125 -5.57 16.53 5.37
CA SER A 125 -5.19 16.10 4.03
C SER A 125 -5.38 17.24 3.01
N PRO A 126 -4.41 17.45 2.09
CA PRO A 126 -4.61 18.38 0.97
C PRO A 126 -5.74 17.95 0.01
N ASN A 127 -6.18 16.69 0.10
CA ASN A 127 -7.29 16.14 -0.67
C ASN A 127 -8.59 16.02 0.16
N TYR A 128 -8.67 16.73 1.30
CA TYR A 128 -9.85 16.69 2.16
C TYR A 128 -11.12 16.98 1.34
N ASN A 129 -12.10 16.07 1.46
CA ASN A 129 -13.39 16.21 0.82
C ASN A 129 -14.47 15.68 1.78
N PRO A 130 -15.51 16.47 2.11
CA PRO A 130 -16.59 16.01 3.00
C PRO A 130 -17.41 14.84 2.42
N ASN A 131 -17.26 14.52 1.13
CA ASN A 131 -17.89 13.36 0.50
C ASN A 131 -16.89 12.20 0.30
N ALA A 132 -15.73 12.23 0.96
CA ALA A 132 -14.83 11.09 1.01
C ALA A 132 -15.42 10.04 1.96
N VAL A 133 -15.26 8.76 1.61
CA VAL A 133 -15.73 7.64 2.42
C VAL A 133 -14.62 7.17 3.37
N SER A 134 -13.37 7.24 2.93
CA SER A 134 -12.22 6.78 3.69
C SER A 134 -11.11 7.82 3.81
N HIS A 135 -10.06 7.48 4.58
CA HIS A 135 -8.87 8.33 4.73
C HIS A 135 -8.15 8.54 3.39
N GLU A 136 -8.29 7.61 2.44
CA GLU A 136 -7.81 7.76 1.07
C GLU A 136 -8.72 7.04 0.08
N ASP A 137 -9.47 7.81 -0.70
CA ASP A 137 -10.30 7.31 -1.78
C ASP A 137 -9.59 7.51 -3.12
N PHE A 138 -9.55 6.46 -3.95
CA PHE A 138 -9.25 6.59 -5.37
C PHE A 138 -10.49 6.30 -6.21
N ILE A 139 -10.80 7.19 -7.15
CA ILE A 139 -11.95 7.05 -8.04
C ILE A 139 -11.49 7.04 -9.50
N ALA A 140 -11.87 5.99 -10.22
CA ALA A 140 -11.60 5.80 -11.64
C ALA A 140 -12.90 5.60 -12.42
N SER A 141 -12.92 6.06 -13.67
CA SER A 141 -14.03 5.84 -14.59
C SER A 141 -13.48 5.35 -15.93
N TYR A 142 -13.84 4.15 -16.35
CA TYR A 142 -13.34 3.53 -17.58
C TYR A 142 -14.42 2.71 -18.28
N THR A 143 -14.23 2.42 -19.57
CA THR A 143 -15.25 1.80 -20.43
C THR A 143 -14.62 0.82 -21.41
N ASP A 144 -15.34 -0.24 -21.74
CA ASP A 144 -14.95 -1.18 -22.78
C ASP A 144 -15.45 -0.77 -24.17
N THR A 145 -16.12 0.37 -24.32
CA THR A 145 -16.75 0.77 -25.61
C THR A 145 -15.76 1.02 -26.75
N ASN A 146 -14.49 1.25 -26.44
CA ASN A 146 -13.49 1.65 -27.41
C ASN A 146 -12.79 0.45 -28.05
N LEU A 147 -12.70 0.41 -29.37
CA LEU A 147 -11.92 -0.61 -30.11
C LEU A 147 -10.44 -0.22 -30.29
N PHE A 148 -10.13 1.05 -30.03
CA PHE A 148 -8.79 1.65 -30.12
C PHE A 148 -8.53 2.47 -28.88
N VAL A 149 -7.30 2.45 -28.36
CA VAL A 149 -6.95 3.19 -27.15
C VAL A 149 -7.06 4.70 -27.38
N PRO A 150 -7.92 5.42 -26.64
CA PRO A 150 -8.08 6.86 -26.80
C PRO A 150 -6.76 7.61 -26.63
N GLY A 151 -6.54 8.64 -27.44
CA GLY A 151 -5.37 9.52 -27.38
C GLY A 151 -4.12 9.01 -28.12
N THR A 152 -4.13 7.80 -28.69
CA THR A 152 -2.96 7.19 -29.33
C THR A 152 -2.89 7.35 -30.85
N GLY A 153 -3.90 7.98 -31.47
CA GLY A 153 -4.06 8.05 -32.94
C GLY A 153 -3.35 9.20 -33.65
N GLY A 154 -2.69 10.11 -32.93
CA GLY A 154 -2.08 11.29 -33.56
C GLY A 154 -3.09 12.20 -34.29
N SER A 155 -2.63 12.94 -35.30
CA SER A 155 -3.41 13.90 -36.10
C SER A 155 -4.40 13.25 -37.07
N GLY A 156 -5.30 12.39 -36.57
CA GLY A 156 -6.43 11.83 -37.32
C GLY A 156 -6.34 10.34 -37.68
N GLY A 157 -5.40 9.58 -37.11
CA GLY A 157 -5.36 8.11 -37.24
C GLY A 157 -6.31 7.42 -36.24
N PRO A 158 -6.64 6.13 -36.46
CA PRO A 158 -7.63 5.40 -35.65
C PRO A 158 -7.17 5.11 -34.20
N GLY A 159 -5.89 5.29 -33.87
CA GLY A 159 -5.31 4.87 -32.58
C GLY A 159 -4.66 3.49 -32.64
N VAL A 160 -4.05 3.08 -31.53
CA VAL A 160 -3.57 1.72 -31.31
C VAL A 160 -4.79 0.82 -31.09
N PRO A 161 -5.02 -0.21 -31.93
CA PRO A 161 -6.13 -1.14 -31.74
C PRO A 161 -5.96 -1.96 -30.46
N ILE A 162 -7.07 -2.31 -29.82
CA ILE A 162 -7.09 -3.20 -28.67
C ILE A 162 -7.18 -4.64 -29.18
N ALA A 163 -6.12 -5.42 -28.99
CA ALA A 163 -6.03 -6.77 -29.53
C ALA A 163 -7.12 -7.69 -28.96
N GLY A 164 -7.86 -8.38 -29.82
CA GLY A 164 -8.94 -9.30 -29.43
C GLY A 164 -10.28 -8.62 -29.14
N HIS A 165 -10.29 -7.32 -28.87
CA HIS A 165 -11.49 -6.58 -28.51
C HIS A 165 -12.29 -6.14 -29.73
N THR A 166 -13.18 -7.01 -30.20
CA THR A 166 -13.94 -6.79 -31.44
C THR A 166 -15.45 -6.61 -31.22
N GLN A 167 -15.96 -7.08 -30.08
CA GLN A 167 -17.37 -7.04 -29.73
C GLN A 167 -17.56 -6.64 -28.26
N PRO A 168 -17.47 -5.33 -27.93
CA PRO A 168 -17.61 -4.87 -26.56
C PRO A 168 -18.99 -5.18 -25.97
N LEU A 169 -19.03 -5.36 -24.65
CA LEU A 169 -20.29 -5.38 -23.89
C LEU A 169 -20.96 -4.00 -23.92
N ASN A 170 -20.17 -2.92 -24.03
CA ASN A 170 -20.60 -1.51 -23.93
C ASN A 170 -21.05 -1.17 -22.52
N VAL A 171 -20.17 -1.44 -21.57
CA VAL A 171 -20.33 -1.13 -20.16
C VAL A 171 -19.29 -0.11 -19.72
N LYS A 172 -19.71 0.77 -18.82
CA LYS A 172 -18.85 1.71 -18.10
C LYS A 172 -18.72 1.24 -16.66
N ILE A 173 -17.53 1.34 -16.10
CA ILE A 173 -17.27 1.08 -14.69
C ILE A 173 -16.83 2.37 -14.02
N ILE A 174 -17.46 2.68 -12.89
CA ILE A 174 -16.97 3.64 -11.91
C ILE A 174 -16.42 2.82 -10.75
N GLN A 175 -15.10 2.80 -10.63
CA GLN A 175 -14.39 2.13 -9.55
C GLN A 175 -14.12 3.14 -8.44
N LYS A 176 -14.34 2.72 -7.20
CA LYS A 176 -13.90 3.40 -5.99
C LYS A 176 -13.03 2.43 -5.20
N THR A 177 -11.91 2.91 -4.70
CA THR A 177 -11.01 2.17 -3.84
C THR A 177 -10.89 2.94 -2.54
N TYR A 178 -11.09 2.26 -1.41
CA TYR A 178 -11.10 2.87 -0.09
C TYR A 178 -10.00 2.28 0.80
N ASN A 179 -9.31 3.16 1.53
CA ASN A 179 -8.23 2.78 2.41
C ASN A 179 -8.28 3.58 3.72
N TRP A 180 -8.30 2.86 4.84
CA TRP A 180 -8.30 3.41 6.20
C TRP A 180 -7.02 3.05 6.92
N ASN A 181 -6.65 3.86 7.91
CA ASN A 181 -5.44 3.65 8.72
C ASN A 181 -5.73 3.18 10.14
N PHE A 182 -6.98 2.79 10.43
CA PHE A 182 -7.35 2.20 11.73
C PHE A 182 -6.69 0.84 11.90
N THR A 183 -6.31 0.51 13.15
CA THR A 183 -5.62 -0.74 13.50
C THR A 183 -6.41 -2.00 13.12
N PHE A 184 -7.74 -1.92 13.01
CA PHE A 184 -8.61 -3.02 12.62
C PHE A 184 -8.95 -3.06 11.12
N SER A 185 -8.42 -2.15 10.31
CA SER A 185 -8.70 -2.08 8.85
C SER A 185 -7.47 -1.77 7.99
N ASP A 186 -6.31 -1.48 8.57
CA ASP A 186 -5.10 -1.06 7.85
C ASP A 186 -4.45 -2.16 6.97
N PHE A 187 -4.99 -3.38 7.07
CA PHE A 187 -4.69 -4.56 6.26
C PHE A 187 -5.80 -4.87 5.24
N ILE A 188 -6.74 -3.94 5.01
CA ILE A 188 -7.85 -4.10 4.06
C ILE A 188 -7.84 -2.95 3.05
N VAL A 189 -8.05 -3.29 1.78
CA VAL A 189 -8.38 -2.34 0.72
C VAL A 189 -9.74 -2.71 0.15
N PHE A 190 -10.72 -1.83 0.30
CA PHE A 190 -12.07 -2.07 -0.19
C PHE A 190 -12.22 -1.55 -1.61
N LEU A 191 -12.98 -2.29 -2.41
CA LEU A 191 -13.24 -2.02 -3.82
C LEU A 191 -14.75 -1.96 -4.03
N ASP A 192 -15.25 -0.84 -4.56
CA ASP A 192 -16.66 -0.68 -4.91
C ASP A 192 -16.78 -0.32 -6.40
N PHE A 193 -17.59 -1.08 -7.13
CA PHE A 193 -17.73 -0.94 -8.57
C PHE A 193 -19.19 -0.65 -8.94
N GLU A 194 -19.42 0.45 -9.65
CA GLU A 194 -20.69 0.70 -10.34
C GLU A 194 -20.54 0.38 -11.82
N ILE A 195 -21.26 -0.64 -12.29
CA ILE A 195 -21.23 -1.11 -13.68
C ILE A 195 -22.50 -0.65 -14.39
N ILE A 196 -22.35 0.19 -15.40
CA ILE A 196 -23.46 0.83 -16.12
C ILE A 196 -23.51 0.28 -17.54
N ASN A 197 -24.65 -0.29 -17.94
CA ASN A 197 -24.87 -0.73 -19.32
C ASN A 197 -25.18 0.50 -20.20
N LEU A 198 -24.23 0.90 -21.06
CA LEU A 198 -24.40 2.04 -21.97
C LEU A 198 -25.25 1.70 -23.20
N GLY A 199 -25.39 0.41 -23.47
CA GLY A 199 -26.11 -0.16 -24.60
C GLY A 199 -25.38 -0.03 -25.94
N ARG A 200 -25.80 -0.86 -26.88
CA ARG A 200 -25.26 -0.94 -28.23
C ARG A 200 -26.00 0.00 -29.16
N LYS A 201 -25.26 0.61 -30.08
CA LYS A 201 -25.84 1.44 -31.12
C LYS A 201 -26.75 0.57 -32.02
N GLY A 202 -28.02 0.94 -32.12
CA GLY A 202 -29.00 0.24 -32.96
C GLY A 202 -29.75 -0.90 -32.26
N ASP A 203 -29.46 -1.19 -30.98
CA ASP A 203 -30.24 -2.11 -30.15
C ASP A 203 -30.91 -1.32 -29.01
N PRO A 204 -32.22 -1.05 -29.07
CA PRO A 204 -32.90 -0.25 -28.07
C PRO A 204 -33.02 -0.94 -26.71
N VAL A 205 -32.94 -2.28 -26.65
CA VAL A 205 -32.98 -3.04 -25.39
C VAL A 205 -31.56 -3.20 -24.84
N SER A 206 -30.62 -3.60 -25.70
CA SER A 206 -29.23 -3.90 -25.36
C SER A 206 -29.11 -4.76 -24.10
N LEU A 207 -29.86 -5.86 -24.08
CA LEU A 207 -29.86 -6.79 -22.97
C LEU A 207 -28.52 -7.53 -22.89
N ILE A 208 -27.91 -7.46 -21.71
CA ILE A 208 -26.87 -8.39 -21.27
C ILE A 208 -27.58 -9.32 -20.28
N ASP A 209 -27.84 -10.55 -20.70
CA ASP A 209 -28.50 -11.54 -19.84
C ASP A 209 -27.49 -12.45 -19.16
N SER A 210 -27.85 -12.95 -17.98
CA SER A 210 -26.97 -13.77 -17.14
C SER A 210 -25.59 -13.13 -16.99
N ALA A 211 -25.57 -11.85 -16.61
CA ALA A 211 -24.33 -11.11 -16.43
C ALA A 211 -23.62 -11.57 -15.16
N PHE A 212 -22.30 -11.58 -15.19
CA PHE A 212 -21.44 -11.89 -14.06
C PHE A 212 -20.38 -10.81 -13.94
N PHE A 213 -20.02 -10.49 -12.71
CA PHE A 213 -18.88 -9.65 -12.38
C PHE A 213 -17.86 -10.50 -11.63
N ALA A 214 -16.58 -10.38 -11.99
CA ALA A 214 -15.53 -11.08 -11.28
C ALA A 214 -14.35 -10.18 -10.95
N PHE A 215 -13.73 -10.46 -9.82
CA PHE A 215 -12.41 -9.94 -9.47
C PHE A 215 -11.36 -11.02 -9.76
N TYR A 216 -10.41 -10.67 -10.63
CA TYR A 216 -9.31 -11.50 -11.06
C TYR A 216 -8.04 -11.05 -10.33
N ALA A 217 -7.26 -11.99 -9.81
CA ALA A 217 -5.97 -11.70 -9.18
C ALA A 217 -4.90 -12.75 -9.53
N ASN A 218 -3.77 -12.27 -10.06
CA ASN A 218 -2.53 -13.05 -10.10
C ASN A 218 -1.74 -12.71 -8.83
N THR A 219 -1.95 -13.52 -7.80
CA THR A 219 -1.31 -13.35 -6.49
C THR A 219 0.09 -13.94 -6.47
N VAL A 220 1.04 -13.19 -5.91
CA VAL A 220 2.44 -13.63 -5.73
C VAL A 220 2.89 -13.17 -4.37
N VAL A 221 3.03 -14.08 -3.42
CA VAL A 221 3.52 -13.78 -2.07
C VAL A 221 5.02 -14.07 -2.00
N ARG A 222 5.85 -13.02 -2.04
CA ARG A 222 7.34 -13.12 -2.06
C ARG A 222 7.98 -11.95 -1.34
N ASN A 223 9.07 -12.22 -0.63
CA ASN A 223 9.88 -11.15 -0.03
C ASN A 223 10.94 -10.71 -1.02
N THR A 224 10.75 -9.54 -1.61
CA THR A 224 11.64 -9.04 -2.66
C THR A 224 13.03 -8.76 -2.13
N ASN A 225 13.22 -8.38 -0.86
CA ASN A 225 14.52 -8.16 -0.24
C ASN A 225 15.34 -9.44 -0.04
N ILE A 226 14.68 -10.60 -0.06
CA ILE A 226 15.32 -11.92 0.00
C ILE A 226 15.53 -12.48 -1.40
N THR A 227 14.46 -12.47 -2.20
CA THR A 227 14.46 -12.94 -3.58
C THR A 227 14.09 -11.79 -4.50
N PRO A 228 15.05 -11.15 -5.20
CA PRO A 228 14.77 -10.06 -6.12
C PRO A 228 13.81 -10.49 -7.24
N VAL A 229 12.96 -9.57 -7.68
CA VAL A 229 11.94 -9.81 -8.71
C VAL A 229 12.55 -10.39 -9.99
N GLY A 230 11.98 -11.51 -10.43
CA GLY A 230 12.36 -12.21 -11.66
C GLY A 230 13.68 -12.97 -11.57
N SER A 231 14.28 -13.09 -10.39
CA SER A 231 15.39 -14.02 -10.15
C SER A 231 14.91 -15.47 -10.37
N GLY A 232 15.71 -16.25 -11.12
CA GLY A 232 15.34 -17.63 -11.47
C GLY A 232 14.17 -17.78 -12.47
N GLY A 233 13.64 -16.67 -13.02
CA GLY A 233 12.57 -16.70 -14.02
C GLY A 233 11.26 -17.22 -13.43
N VAL A 234 10.75 -18.34 -13.94
CA VAL A 234 9.47 -18.95 -13.50
C VAL A 234 9.50 -19.31 -12.01
N SER A 235 10.68 -19.64 -11.46
CA SER A 235 10.81 -20.03 -10.05
C SER A 235 10.46 -18.92 -9.05
N PHE A 236 10.38 -17.67 -9.51
CA PHE A 236 9.90 -16.57 -8.68
C PHE A 236 8.39 -16.70 -8.40
N TYR A 237 7.64 -17.16 -9.40
CA TYR A 237 6.17 -17.11 -9.44
C TYR A 237 5.52 -18.45 -9.04
N ASP A 238 6.20 -19.58 -9.21
CA ASP A 238 5.62 -20.92 -9.03
C ASP A 238 5.62 -21.45 -7.58
N LYS A 239 5.59 -20.53 -6.61
CA LYS A 239 5.74 -20.83 -5.17
C LYS A 239 4.47 -20.63 -4.35
N GLY A 240 3.41 -20.08 -4.93
CA GLY A 240 2.15 -19.81 -4.24
C GLY A 240 1.33 -21.08 -3.99
N GLY A 241 0.66 -21.15 -2.85
CA GLY A 241 -0.44 -22.07 -2.60
C GLY A 241 -1.75 -21.29 -2.50
N ASN A 242 -2.81 -21.75 -3.16
CA ASN A 242 -4.10 -21.07 -3.23
C ASN A 242 -5.18 -21.84 -2.44
N GLY A 243 -6.30 -21.19 -2.19
CA GLY A 243 -7.50 -21.81 -1.67
C GLY A 243 -8.72 -20.88 -1.76
N PHE A 244 -9.90 -21.43 -1.48
CA PHE A 244 -11.15 -20.69 -1.39
C PHE A 244 -11.92 -21.17 -0.17
N ILE A 245 -12.55 -20.26 0.56
CA ILE A 245 -13.37 -20.55 1.73
C ILE A 245 -14.80 -20.15 1.39
N ASP A 246 -15.62 -21.14 1.04
CA ASP A 246 -17.00 -20.95 0.58
C ASP A 246 -17.86 -20.20 1.59
N SER A 247 -17.70 -20.46 2.90
CA SER A 247 -18.48 -19.79 3.94
C SER A 247 -18.21 -18.30 4.09
N LEU A 248 -17.18 -17.77 3.42
CA LEU A 248 -16.74 -16.39 3.51
C LEU A 248 -16.62 -15.70 2.14
N ASP A 249 -16.89 -16.43 1.05
CA ASP A 249 -16.73 -15.99 -0.34
C ASP A 249 -15.36 -15.36 -0.63
N ILE A 250 -14.29 -15.98 -0.08
CA ILE A 250 -12.91 -15.46 -0.13
C ILE A 250 -11.95 -16.47 -0.75
N ALA A 251 -11.26 -16.06 -1.81
CA ALA A 251 -10.09 -16.76 -2.32
C ALA A 251 -8.84 -16.22 -1.64
N TYR A 252 -7.82 -17.05 -1.40
CA TYR A 252 -6.59 -16.63 -0.78
C TYR A 252 -5.36 -17.32 -1.37
N CYS A 253 -4.21 -16.66 -1.23
CA CYS A 253 -2.90 -17.17 -1.59
C CYS A 253 -1.88 -16.91 -0.47
N TYR A 254 -0.86 -17.77 -0.40
CA TYR A 254 0.28 -17.63 0.51
C TYR A 254 1.54 -18.22 -0.10
N ASP A 255 2.69 -17.91 0.49
CA ASP A 255 3.96 -18.51 0.13
C ASP A 255 4.08 -19.96 0.65
N LYS A 256 3.98 -20.94 -0.25
CA LYS A 256 4.09 -22.37 0.09
C LYS A 256 5.54 -22.83 0.21
N ALA A 257 6.42 -22.32 -0.65
CA ALA A 257 7.72 -22.94 -0.92
C ALA A 257 8.81 -21.97 -1.45
N GLY A 258 8.57 -20.66 -1.43
CA GLY A 258 9.47 -19.63 -1.93
C GLY A 258 10.43 -19.15 -0.84
N ASP A 259 9.99 -18.17 -0.07
CA ASP A 259 10.74 -17.48 0.98
C ASP A 259 10.12 -17.80 2.37
N VAL A 260 9.78 -19.06 2.61
CA VAL A 260 9.15 -19.55 3.85
C VAL A 260 9.94 -19.07 5.08
N GLY A 261 9.26 -18.44 6.04
CA GLY A 261 9.88 -17.79 7.20
C GLY A 261 10.21 -16.30 7.02
N PHE A 262 10.05 -15.76 5.80
CA PHE A 262 10.29 -14.33 5.47
C PHE A 262 9.08 -13.64 4.84
N THR A 263 7.96 -14.35 4.69
CA THR A 263 6.72 -13.85 4.08
C THR A 263 5.54 -14.06 5.04
N ASP A 264 5.32 -15.31 5.47
CA ASP A 264 4.41 -15.74 6.54
C ASP A 264 3.09 -14.95 6.64
N SER A 265 2.49 -14.68 5.48
CA SER A 265 1.26 -13.91 5.33
C SER A 265 0.36 -14.52 4.26
N TYR A 266 -0.88 -14.02 4.22
CA TYR A 266 -1.88 -14.29 3.20
C TYR A 266 -2.27 -13.00 2.49
N ILE A 267 -2.67 -13.14 1.23
CA ILE A 267 -3.56 -12.20 0.54
C ILE A 267 -4.87 -12.93 0.24
N GLY A 268 -5.99 -12.25 0.43
CA GLY A 268 -7.32 -12.73 0.10
C GLY A 268 -8.10 -11.73 -0.76
N GLN A 269 -8.94 -12.24 -1.66
CA GLN A 269 -9.95 -11.47 -2.38
C GLN A 269 -11.33 -11.97 -1.95
N LYS A 270 -12.09 -11.10 -1.28
CA LYS A 270 -13.40 -11.42 -0.70
C LYS A 270 -14.49 -10.67 -1.44
N PHE A 271 -15.57 -11.36 -1.81
CA PHE A 271 -16.81 -10.72 -2.20
C PHE A 271 -17.57 -10.24 -0.96
N LEU A 272 -18.14 -9.04 -1.00
CA LEU A 272 -18.82 -8.43 0.16
C LEU A 272 -20.34 -8.33 -0.03
N GLY A 273 -20.79 -8.09 -1.26
CA GLY A 273 -22.20 -7.87 -1.58
C GLY A 273 -22.38 -7.21 -2.95
N ALA A 274 -23.59 -7.32 -3.48
CA ALA A 274 -23.97 -6.71 -4.75
C ALA A 274 -25.41 -6.18 -4.72
N GLU A 275 -25.70 -5.21 -5.57
CA GLU A 275 -27.04 -4.65 -5.74
C GLU A 275 -27.35 -4.45 -7.23
N ASP A 276 -28.59 -4.72 -7.61
CA ASP A 276 -29.14 -4.30 -8.89
C ASP A 276 -30.54 -3.68 -8.72
N LYS A 277 -31.27 -3.49 -9.82
CA LYS A 277 -32.62 -2.90 -9.79
C LYS A 277 -33.68 -3.77 -9.07
N PHE A 278 -33.38 -5.02 -8.77
CA PHE A 278 -34.23 -5.97 -8.04
C PHE A 278 -33.89 -6.06 -6.55
N GLY A 279 -32.80 -5.42 -6.10
CA GLY A 279 -32.43 -5.31 -4.70
C GLY A 279 -31.01 -5.78 -4.42
N PHE A 280 -30.76 -6.10 -3.15
CA PHE A 280 -29.50 -6.63 -2.66
C PHE A 280 -29.35 -8.13 -2.96
N HIS A 281 -28.13 -8.55 -3.28
CA HIS A 281 -27.75 -9.92 -3.61
C HIS A 281 -26.50 -10.33 -2.84
N HIS A 282 -26.60 -11.49 -2.19
CA HIS A 282 -25.48 -12.20 -1.57
C HIS A 282 -25.81 -13.70 -1.57
N PRO A 283 -24.84 -14.62 -1.80
CA PRO A 283 -25.10 -16.07 -1.84
C PRO A 283 -25.80 -16.64 -0.60
N THR A 284 -25.60 -16.01 0.55
CA THR A 284 -26.25 -16.42 1.82
C THR A 284 -27.72 -16.00 1.94
N LEU A 285 -28.17 -15.05 1.11
CA LEU A 285 -29.52 -14.46 1.18
C LEU A 285 -30.36 -14.75 -0.07
N ASP A 286 -29.74 -14.84 -1.24
CA ASP A 286 -30.39 -15.09 -2.53
C ASP A 286 -29.93 -16.44 -3.10
N PRO A 287 -30.75 -17.50 -3.03
CA PRO A 287 -30.40 -18.83 -3.55
C PRO A 287 -30.33 -18.90 -5.08
N SER A 288 -30.62 -17.80 -5.79
CA SER A 288 -30.51 -17.70 -7.24
C SER A 288 -29.25 -16.97 -7.72
N PHE A 289 -28.39 -16.59 -6.76
CA PHE A 289 -27.16 -15.83 -6.93
C PHE A 289 -26.01 -16.56 -6.24
N ASP A 290 -24.94 -16.83 -6.96
CA ASP A 290 -23.84 -17.68 -6.52
C ASP A 290 -22.50 -16.93 -6.61
N ALA A 291 -21.55 -17.35 -5.77
CA ALA A 291 -20.15 -17.00 -5.89
C ALA A 291 -19.35 -18.20 -6.42
N HIS A 292 -18.71 -18.01 -7.57
CA HIS A 292 -17.92 -19.02 -8.25
C HIS A 292 -16.44 -18.70 -8.13
N TYR A 293 -15.67 -19.66 -7.63
CA TYR A 293 -14.21 -19.59 -7.58
C TYR A 293 -13.58 -20.38 -8.71
N SER A 294 -12.74 -19.74 -9.49
CA SER A 294 -11.98 -20.33 -10.59
C SER A 294 -10.49 -20.07 -10.43
N ALA A 295 -9.67 -21.00 -10.88
CA ALA A 295 -8.24 -20.82 -10.98
C ALA A 295 -7.67 -21.43 -12.27
N TRP A 296 -6.49 -20.98 -12.67
CA TRP A 296 -5.70 -21.59 -13.74
C TRP A 296 -4.21 -21.33 -13.55
N THR A 297 -3.37 -22.16 -14.18
CA THR A 297 -1.92 -22.01 -14.14
C THR A 297 -1.47 -21.08 -15.27
N PHE A 298 -0.59 -20.13 -14.94
CA PHE A 298 -0.08 -19.14 -15.88
C PHE A 298 0.49 -19.80 -17.16
N ASN A 299 -0.02 -19.38 -18.32
CA ASN A 299 0.42 -19.82 -19.65
C ASN A 299 0.49 -21.36 -19.81
N SER A 300 -0.43 -22.08 -19.14
CA SER A 300 -0.46 -23.53 -19.13
C SER A 300 -1.69 -24.10 -19.84
N SER A 301 -1.43 -25.14 -20.62
CA SER A 301 -2.43 -26.01 -21.25
C SER A 301 -2.16 -27.49 -20.96
N SER A 302 -1.47 -27.80 -19.86
CA SER A 302 -1.11 -29.17 -19.47
C SER A 302 -2.10 -29.85 -18.53
N ASP A 303 -2.73 -29.08 -17.62
CA ASP A 303 -3.73 -29.57 -16.67
C ASP A 303 -5.13 -29.03 -17.01
N PRO A 304 -6.07 -29.87 -17.49
CA PRO A 304 -7.42 -29.44 -17.87
C PRO A 304 -8.21 -28.72 -16.77
N ILE A 305 -7.93 -29.01 -15.50
CA ILE A 305 -8.56 -28.35 -14.36
C ILE A 305 -8.15 -26.86 -14.34
N PHE A 306 -6.87 -26.60 -14.61
CA PHE A 306 -6.23 -25.31 -14.50
C PHE A 306 -5.82 -24.72 -15.86
N PHE A 307 -6.57 -25.01 -16.93
CA PHE A 307 -6.36 -24.37 -18.23
C PHE A 307 -6.70 -22.89 -18.18
N GLN A 308 -5.79 -22.08 -18.73
CA GLN A 308 -6.02 -20.66 -18.96
C GLN A 308 -7.10 -20.47 -20.04
N PRO A 309 -8.12 -19.61 -19.81
CA PRO A 309 -9.19 -19.39 -20.79
C PRO A 309 -8.70 -18.57 -21.99
N ALA A 310 -8.91 -19.07 -23.21
CA ALA A 310 -8.33 -18.50 -24.43
C ALA A 310 -9.26 -17.55 -25.22
N ASN A 311 -10.56 -17.54 -24.92
CA ASN A 311 -11.58 -16.74 -25.62
C ASN A 311 -12.78 -16.48 -24.70
N ASP A 312 -13.72 -15.64 -25.15
CA ASP A 312 -14.89 -15.22 -24.35
C ASP A 312 -15.76 -16.39 -23.87
N ASN A 313 -15.94 -17.44 -24.66
CA ASN A 313 -16.67 -18.61 -24.20
C ASN A 313 -15.97 -19.28 -23.00
N ALA A 314 -14.66 -19.51 -23.11
CA ALA A 314 -13.88 -20.12 -22.01
C ALA A 314 -13.78 -19.20 -20.79
N ARG A 315 -13.67 -17.87 -21.01
CA ARG A 315 -13.67 -16.87 -19.92
C ARG A 315 -15.01 -16.86 -19.19
N TYR A 316 -16.11 -16.84 -19.93
CA TYR A 316 -17.46 -16.87 -19.36
C TYR A 316 -17.74 -18.19 -18.65
N GLU A 317 -17.21 -19.32 -19.14
CA GLU A 317 -17.27 -20.59 -18.39
C GLU A 317 -16.53 -20.51 -17.05
N LYS A 318 -15.34 -19.89 -16.99
CA LYS A 318 -14.63 -19.67 -15.71
C LYS A 318 -15.42 -18.77 -14.74
N MET A 319 -16.22 -17.83 -15.25
CA MET A 319 -17.08 -16.96 -14.44
C MET A 319 -18.37 -17.64 -13.95
N THR A 320 -18.85 -18.69 -14.62
CA THR A 320 -20.18 -19.28 -14.39
C THR A 320 -20.16 -20.72 -13.88
N LYS A 321 -18.99 -21.36 -13.85
CA LYS A 321 -18.79 -22.73 -13.37
C LYS A 321 -17.56 -22.75 -12.48
N GLY A 322 -17.74 -22.54 -11.19
CA GLY A 322 -16.65 -22.56 -10.21
C GLY A 322 -16.06 -23.95 -10.04
N LEU A 323 -14.80 -24.00 -9.66
CA LEU A 323 -14.16 -25.21 -9.12
C LEU A 323 -14.84 -25.65 -7.82
N ASN A 324 -15.37 -24.71 -7.04
CA ASN A 324 -16.09 -24.97 -5.79
C ASN A 324 -17.45 -25.64 -5.99
N ASP A 325 -18.07 -25.52 -7.17
CA ASP A 325 -19.32 -26.20 -7.51
C ASP A 325 -19.12 -27.67 -7.93
N SER A 326 -17.86 -28.07 -8.11
CA SER A 326 -17.51 -29.40 -8.60
C SER A 326 -17.64 -30.46 -7.49
N PRO A 327 -18.11 -31.68 -7.81
CA PRO A 327 -18.02 -32.80 -6.86
C PRO A 327 -16.57 -33.13 -6.48
N CYS A 328 -15.58 -32.70 -7.27
CA CYS A 328 -14.15 -32.86 -6.96
C CYS A 328 -13.61 -31.80 -5.98
N TRP A 329 -14.42 -30.84 -5.53
CA TRP A 329 -13.95 -29.73 -4.68
C TRP A 329 -13.29 -30.24 -3.40
N GLU A 330 -14.01 -31.07 -2.66
CA GLU A 330 -13.57 -31.68 -1.40
C GLU A 330 -13.21 -33.16 -1.55
N ASP A 331 -13.80 -33.87 -2.53
CA ASP A 331 -13.61 -35.32 -2.72
C ASP A 331 -12.90 -35.66 -4.03
N GLY A 332 -11.59 -35.90 -3.94
CA GLY A 332 -10.77 -36.33 -5.08
C GLY A 332 -11.11 -37.72 -5.62
N SER A 333 -11.91 -38.51 -4.91
CA SER A 333 -12.35 -39.85 -5.30
C SER A 333 -13.70 -39.86 -6.01
N ALA A 334 -14.40 -38.72 -6.06
CA ALA A 334 -15.66 -38.59 -6.75
C ALA A 334 -15.53 -38.87 -8.26
N GLN A 335 -16.66 -39.18 -8.90
CA GLN A 335 -16.68 -39.56 -10.31
C GLN A 335 -16.18 -38.41 -11.20
N GLY A 336 -15.14 -38.68 -12.00
CA GLY A 336 -14.53 -37.69 -12.91
C GLY A 336 -13.34 -36.93 -12.32
N CYS A 337 -12.95 -37.21 -11.08
CA CYS A 337 -11.82 -36.59 -10.40
C CYS A 337 -10.51 -37.38 -10.60
N THR A 338 -9.38 -36.76 -10.29
CA THR A 338 -8.03 -37.29 -10.57
C THR A 338 -7.37 -37.98 -9.37
N GLY A 339 -8.13 -38.32 -8.33
CA GLY A 339 -7.63 -38.94 -7.09
C GLY A 339 -7.11 -37.95 -6.05
N ARG A 340 -7.17 -36.64 -6.31
CA ARG A 340 -6.98 -35.54 -5.35
C ARG A 340 -8.11 -34.54 -5.49
N SER A 341 -8.50 -33.94 -4.39
CA SER A 341 -9.50 -32.87 -4.44
C SER A 341 -8.91 -31.62 -5.09
N TYR A 342 -9.77 -30.72 -5.55
CA TYR A 342 -9.33 -29.44 -6.09
C TYR A 342 -8.70 -28.57 -5.01
N GLN A 343 -9.24 -28.59 -3.78
CA GLN A 343 -8.63 -27.92 -2.63
C GLN A 343 -7.20 -28.42 -2.35
N GLU A 344 -6.98 -29.74 -2.36
CA GLU A 344 -5.64 -30.31 -2.19
C GLU A 344 -4.68 -29.87 -3.30
N SER A 345 -5.17 -29.83 -4.54
CA SER A 345 -4.39 -29.45 -5.72
C SER A 345 -4.01 -27.96 -5.73
N LEU A 346 -4.91 -27.09 -5.28
CA LEU A 346 -4.69 -25.65 -5.13
C LEU A 346 -3.69 -25.34 -4.01
N ASN A 347 -3.73 -26.10 -2.92
CA ASN A 347 -2.86 -25.92 -1.76
C ASN A 347 -1.39 -26.35 -2.03
N MET A 348 -1.11 -26.97 -3.19
CA MET A 348 0.24 -27.24 -3.66
C MET A 348 0.89 -26.00 -4.27
N ALA A 349 2.21 -25.89 -4.17
CA ALA A 349 2.97 -24.82 -4.83
C ALA A 349 2.69 -24.77 -6.35
N GLY A 350 2.42 -23.57 -6.87
CA GLY A 350 2.17 -23.34 -8.28
C GLY A 350 2.16 -21.85 -8.62
N ASN A 351 2.06 -21.57 -9.92
CA ASN A 351 1.90 -20.22 -10.47
C ASN A 351 0.45 -20.09 -10.96
N ARG A 352 -0.48 -19.83 -10.05
CA ARG A 352 -1.92 -19.83 -10.35
C ARG A 352 -2.51 -18.45 -10.10
N SER A 353 -3.41 -18.09 -11.00
CA SER A 353 -4.25 -16.91 -10.87
C SER A 353 -5.64 -17.32 -10.42
N ASP A 354 -6.25 -16.47 -9.61
CA ASP A 354 -7.55 -16.67 -8.99
C ASP A 354 -8.61 -15.75 -9.63
N LEU A 355 -9.85 -16.23 -9.67
CA LEU A 355 -11.02 -15.48 -10.14
C LEU A 355 -12.18 -15.78 -9.20
N VAL A 356 -12.68 -14.76 -8.50
CA VAL A 356 -13.94 -14.84 -7.74
C VAL A 356 -15.00 -14.09 -8.54
N SER A 357 -16.02 -14.81 -8.98
CA SER A 357 -17.10 -14.29 -9.83
C SER A 357 -18.43 -14.39 -9.12
N VAL A 358 -19.31 -13.41 -9.33
CA VAL A 358 -20.66 -13.38 -8.75
C VAL A 358 -21.72 -13.10 -9.80
N GLY A 359 -22.89 -13.68 -9.63
CA GLY A 359 -24.03 -13.58 -10.54
C GLY A 359 -24.95 -14.80 -10.43
N PRO A 360 -25.86 -15.01 -11.39
CA PRO A 360 -26.14 -14.15 -12.53
C PRO A 360 -27.00 -12.93 -12.16
N PHE A 361 -26.57 -11.75 -12.60
CA PHE A 361 -27.45 -10.59 -12.74
C PHE A 361 -28.28 -10.76 -14.01
N ARG A 362 -29.60 -10.87 -13.86
CA ARG A 362 -30.53 -11.11 -14.98
C ARG A 362 -31.14 -9.79 -15.44
N ASP A 363 -31.55 -9.73 -16.70
CA ASP A 363 -32.24 -8.56 -17.24
C ASP A 363 -31.42 -7.23 -17.19
N PHE A 364 -30.09 -7.28 -17.31
CA PHE A 364 -29.24 -6.09 -17.28
C PHE A 364 -29.32 -5.30 -18.60
N LYS A 365 -30.25 -4.35 -18.67
CA LYS A 365 -30.60 -3.57 -19.87
C LYS A 365 -29.86 -2.25 -19.92
N LYS A 366 -29.91 -1.58 -21.08
CA LYS A 366 -29.38 -0.23 -21.26
C LYS A 366 -29.89 0.73 -20.17
N GLY A 367 -28.97 1.42 -19.52
CA GLY A 367 -29.24 2.39 -18.46
C GLY A 367 -29.31 1.79 -17.05
N ASP A 368 -29.43 0.47 -16.92
CA ASP A 368 -29.35 -0.19 -15.63
C ASP A 368 -27.92 -0.07 -15.06
N THR A 369 -27.82 -0.15 -13.73
CA THR A 369 -26.56 -0.12 -13.00
C THR A 369 -26.51 -1.30 -12.04
N LEU A 370 -25.38 -1.99 -12.01
CA LEU A 370 -25.03 -2.97 -10.98
C LEU A 370 -24.03 -2.34 -10.02
N ARG A 371 -24.14 -2.65 -8.74
CA ARG A 371 -23.10 -2.35 -7.74
C ARG A 371 -22.53 -3.64 -7.22
N VAL A 372 -21.22 -3.75 -7.16
CA VAL A 372 -20.54 -4.96 -6.71
C VAL A 372 -19.33 -4.55 -5.89
N SER A 373 -19.19 -5.10 -4.69
CA SER A 373 -18.13 -4.72 -3.76
C SER A 373 -17.27 -5.92 -3.37
N TYR A 374 -15.96 -5.69 -3.30
CA TYR A 374 -14.93 -6.66 -2.93
C TYR A 374 -13.98 -6.05 -1.87
N ALA A 375 -13.22 -6.89 -1.19
CA ALA A 375 -12.09 -6.49 -0.37
C ALA A 375 -10.83 -7.29 -0.75
N ILE A 376 -9.69 -6.60 -0.84
CA ILE A 376 -8.37 -7.21 -0.81
C ILE A 376 -7.90 -7.19 0.64
N ILE A 377 -7.62 -8.36 1.19
CA ILE A 377 -7.38 -8.55 2.63
C ILE A 377 -6.01 -9.18 2.81
N MET A 378 -5.16 -8.57 3.61
CA MET A 378 -3.90 -9.17 4.04
C MET A 378 -4.03 -9.69 5.46
N ALA A 379 -3.31 -10.77 5.75
CA ALA A 379 -3.30 -11.34 7.08
C ALA A 379 -1.96 -12.01 7.37
N LYS A 380 -1.32 -11.64 8.49
CA LYS A 380 -0.19 -12.40 9.02
C LYS A 380 -0.66 -13.80 9.44
N LYS A 381 0.12 -14.83 9.12
CA LYS A 381 -0.14 -16.19 9.60
C LYS A 381 -0.08 -16.24 11.12
N PHE A 382 -1.02 -16.96 11.71
CA PHE A 382 -0.92 -17.28 13.13
C PHE A 382 0.08 -18.41 13.36
N ASP A 383 1.00 -18.25 14.31
CA ASP A 383 1.98 -19.29 14.65
C ASP A 383 1.33 -20.37 15.52
N ASP A 384 1.12 -21.55 14.93
CA ASP A 384 0.60 -22.75 15.60
C ASP A 384 1.70 -23.78 15.91
N GLY A 385 2.98 -23.41 15.73
CA GLY A 385 4.14 -24.29 15.89
C GLY A 385 4.39 -25.26 14.74
N ASN A 386 3.53 -25.33 13.72
CA ASN A 386 3.78 -26.09 12.49
C ASN A 386 4.53 -25.24 11.46
N PRO A 387 5.21 -25.85 10.48
CA PRO A 387 5.78 -25.11 9.35
C PRO A 387 4.72 -24.24 8.69
N THR A 388 5.06 -23.00 8.32
CA THR A 388 4.09 -22.07 7.71
C THR A 388 3.59 -22.54 6.35
N SER A 389 4.29 -23.48 5.70
CA SER A 389 3.84 -24.16 4.50
C SER A 389 2.69 -25.16 4.75
N ALA A 390 2.37 -25.53 6.00
CA ALA A 390 1.30 -26.47 6.32
C ALA A 390 -0.09 -25.91 5.97
N ASN A 391 -0.30 -24.60 6.16
CA ASN A 391 -1.57 -23.91 5.92
C ASN A 391 -2.74 -24.52 6.69
N THR A 392 -2.53 -24.71 8.00
CA THR A 392 -3.53 -25.27 8.91
C THR A 392 -4.72 -24.32 9.07
N PHE A 393 -5.82 -24.82 9.63
CA PHE A 393 -6.97 -23.97 9.97
C PHE A 393 -6.58 -22.87 10.97
N GLU A 394 -5.80 -23.21 11.99
CA GLU A 394 -5.31 -22.27 13.00
C GLU A 394 -4.41 -21.17 12.40
N GLN A 395 -3.53 -21.51 11.45
CA GLN A 395 -2.69 -20.52 10.76
C GLN A 395 -3.52 -19.44 10.03
N LYS A 396 -4.72 -19.79 9.57
CA LYS A 396 -5.66 -18.88 8.87
C LYS A 396 -6.51 -18.03 9.81
N ARG A 397 -6.38 -18.15 11.13
CA ARG A 397 -7.22 -17.44 12.10
C ARG A 397 -7.31 -15.92 11.86
N ASN A 398 -6.18 -15.28 11.57
CA ASN A 398 -6.16 -13.85 11.29
C ASN A 398 -6.83 -13.52 9.95
N LEU A 399 -6.73 -14.40 8.94
CA LEU A 399 -7.43 -14.21 7.67
C LEU A 399 -8.95 -14.27 7.86
N PHE A 400 -9.45 -15.21 8.68
CA PHE A 400 -10.86 -15.30 9.04
C PHE A 400 -11.33 -14.04 9.77
N ALA A 401 -10.61 -13.63 10.82
CA ALA A 401 -10.96 -12.42 11.58
C ALA A 401 -10.95 -11.16 10.71
N ASN A 402 -9.98 -11.03 9.80
CA ASN A 402 -9.88 -9.90 8.90
C ASN A 402 -10.99 -9.92 7.82
N ALA A 403 -11.42 -11.10 7.38
CA ALA A 403 -12.56 -11.27 6.48
C ALA A 403 -13.91 -10.91 7.14
N ASP A 404 -14.07 -11.21 8.43
CA ASP A 404 -15.24 -10.81 9.21
C ASP A 404 -15.27 -9.29 9.40
N ARG A 405 -14.14 -8.67 9.75
CA ARG A 405 -14.01 -7.20 9.84
C ARG A 405 -14.33 -6.50 8.51
N ALA A 406 -13.85 -7.04 7.39
CA ALA A 406 -14.19 -6.51 6.07
C ALA A 406 -15.70 -6.60 5.80
N GLN A 407 -16.34 -7.70 6.20
CA GLN A 407 -17.78 -7.88 6.03
C GLN A 407 -18.58 -6.90 6.92
N LEU A 408 -18.18 -6.73 8.18
CA LEU A 408 -18.81 -5.80 9.12
C LEU A 408 -18.70 -4.35 8.66
N ALA A 409 -17.52 -3.93 8.17
CA ALA A 409 -17.36 -2.60 7.59
C ALA A 409 -18.30 -2.40 6.39
N TYR A 410 -18.49 -3.42 5.55
CA TYR A 410 -19.41 -3.36 4.42
C TYR A 410 -20.88 -3.19 4.85
N TYR A 411 -21.32 -3.86 5.93
CA TYR A 411 -22.69 -3.74 6.44
C TYR A 411 -23.11 -2.27 6.54
N GLY A 412 -22.23 -1.45 7.14
CA GLY A 412 -22.50 -0.04 7.37
C GLY A 412 -23.77 0.11 8.21
N GLU A 413 -24.79 0.75 7.66
CA GLU A 413 -26.10 0.91 8.32
C GLU A 413 -26.95 -0.37 8.38
N ASP A 414 -26.72 -1.36 7.51
CA ASP A 414 -27.49 -2.60 7.42
C ASP A 414 -26.95 -3.64 8.41
N ILE A 415 -27.21 -3.41 9.70
CA ILE A 415 -26.59 -4.13 10.83
C ILE A 415 -26.90 -5.63 10.77
N ASN A 416 -28.09 -6.00 10.31
CA ASN A 416 -28.53 -7.40 10.23
C ASN A 416 -28.24 -8.07 8.87
N PHE A 417 -27.65 -7.33 7.93
CA PHE A 417 -27.27 -7.80 6.60
C PHE A 417 -28.43 -8.40 5.80
N ASN A 418 -29.60 -7.77 5.83
CA ASN A 418 -30.77 -8.20 5.05
C ASN A 418 -30.96 -7.39 3.75
N GLY A 419 -30.17 -6.32 3.55
CA GLY A 419 -30.25 -5.45 2.38
C GLY A 419 -31.46 -4.50 2.36
N VAL A 420 -32.12 -4.31 3.51
CA VAL A 420 -33.29 -3.44 3.72
C VAL A 420 -32.94 -2.43 4.80
N LEU A 421 -33.26 -1.16 4.56
CA LEU A 421 -33.08 -0.11 5.56
C LEU A 421 -34.16 -0.22 6.65
N ASP A 422 -33.83 -0.77 7.81
CA ASP A 422 -34.75 -0.97 8.92
C ASP A 422 -34.94 0.31 9.77
N PRO A 423 -36.04 0.43 10.54
CA PRO A 423 -36.26 1.58 11.41
C PRO A 423 -35.14 1.75 12.44
N GLY A 424 -34.43 2.87 12.37
CA GLY A 424 -33.31 3.20 13.27
C GLY A 424 -31.92 2.97 12.66
N GLU A 425 -31.84 2.44 11.44
CA GLU A 425 -30.56 2.24 10.73
C GLU A 425 -30.11 3.46 9.90
N ASP A 426 -31.03 4.37 9.55
CA ASP A 426 -30.76 5.57 8.73
C ASP A 426 -30.10 6.69 9.56
N ASN A 427 -28.80 6.58 9.80
CA ASN A 427 -28.06 7.49 10.67
C ASN A 427 -27.93 8.89 10.07
N ASP A 428 -27.80 8.98 8.74
CA ASP A 428 -27.64 10.26 8.04
C ASP A 428 -28.96 10.85 7.49
N ASN A 429 -30.09 10.15 7.68
CA ASN A 429 -31.43 10.52 7.24
C ASN A 429 -31.56 10.70 5.72
N ASN A 430 -30.78 9.97 4.92
CA ASN A 430 -30.81 10.04 3.46
C ASN A 430 -31.82 9.06 2.83
N GLY A 431 -32.39 8.15 3.63
CA GLY A 431 -33.39 7.17 3.20
C GLY A 431 -32.85 6.00 2.38
N LYS A 432 -31.54 5.70 2.47
CA LYS A 432 -30.84 4.57 1.83
C LYS A 432 -29.76 4.03 2.75
N ILE A 433 -29.44 2.74 2.61
CA ILE A 433 -28.32 2.12 3.33
C ILE A 433 -27.01 2.75 2.87
N THR A 434 -26.26 3.25 3.83
CA THR A 434 -24.88 3.69 3.68
C THR A 434 -23.93 2.55 4.05
N ARG A 435 -23.17 2.08 3.07
CA ARG A 435 -22.15 1.03 3.22
C ARG A 435 -20.80 1.63 3.62
N PHE A 436 -19.90 0.82 4.17
CA PHE A 436 -18.53 1.24 4.55
C PHE A 436 -18.45 2.25 5.69
N ILE A 437 -19.22 2.01 6.76
CA ILE A 437 -19.11 2.78 8.02
C ILE A 437 -18.28 1.95 9.00
N LEU A 438 -17.26 2.56 9.57
CA LEU A 438 -16.40 1.96 10.59
C LEU A 438 -16.42 2.86 11.84
N PRO A 439 -16.29 2.29 13.05
CA PRO A 439 -16.13 3.10 14.26
C PRO A 439 -14.81 3.88 14.18
N GLU A 440 -14.76 5.10 14.72
CA GLU A 440 -13.57 5.94 14.58
C GLU A 440 -12.92 6.24 15.94
N PRO A 441 -11.64 5.90 16.15
CA PRO A 441 -10.90 6.33 17.33
C PRO A 441 -10.76 7.86 17.36
N PRO A 442 -10.36 8.45 18.51
CA PRO A 442 -10.10 9.86 18.61
C PRO A 442 -9.03 10.32 17.61
N ALA A 443 -9.11 11.59 17.20
CA ALA A 443 -8.23 12.17 16.20
C ALA A 443 -6.75 12.02 16.56
N ILE A 444 -5.94 11.62 15.59
CA ILE A 444 -4.49 11.46 15.75
C ILE A 444 -3.87 12.75 16.33
N PRO A 445 -3.07 12.67 17.41
CA PRO A 445 -2.45 13.85 18.03
C PRO A 445 -1.42 14.49 17.10
N ARG A 446 -1.52 15.81 16.85
CA ARG A 446 -0.51 16.51 16.04
C ARG A 446 0.80 16.57 16.81
N THR A 447 1.83 15.94 16.27
CA THR A 447 3.05 15.62 17.01
C THR A 447 4.29 16.25 16.39
N LYS A 448 5.18 16.75 17.26
CA LYS A 448 6.50 17.25 16.90
C LYS A 448 7.57 16.53 17.68
N VAL A 449 8.59 16.07 16.96
CA VAL A 449 9.70 15.29 17.51
C VAL A 449 11.02 16.01 17.26
N ILE A 450 11.85 16.08 18.29
CA ILE A 450 13.18 16.71 18.27
C ILE A 450 14.21 15.67 18.68
N ALA A 451 15.16 15.39 17.79
CA ALA A 451 16.33 14.57 18.08
C ALA A 451 17.41 15.40 18.78
N GLN A 452 18.06 14.83 19.79
CA GLN A 452 19.19 15.42 20.50
C GLN A 452 20.26 14.34 20.78
N ASP A 453 21.41 14.75 21.32
CA ASP A 453 22.47 13.84 21.78
C ASP A 453 21.90 12.86 22.82
N LYS A 454 21.83 11.57 22.45
CA LYS A 454 21.31 10.47 23.28
C LYS A 454 19.88 10.64 23.80
N LYS A 455 19.07 11.48 23.13
CA LYS A 455 17.78 11.90 23.65
C LYS A 455 16.77 12.22 22.54
N ILE A 456 15.50 11.96 22.80
CA ILE A 456 14.36 12.37 21.96
C ILE A 456 13.38 13.16 22.83
N GLU A 457 12.91 14.30 22.33
CA GLU A 457 11.77 15.02 22.91
C GLU A 457 10.57 14.93 21.97
N ILE A 458 9.42 14.59 22.53
CA ILE A 458 8.14 14.43 21.83
C ILE A 458 7.15 15.44 22.40
N TYR A 459 6.51 16.21 21.54
CA TYR A 459 5.50 17.21 21.89
C TYR A 459 4.23 16.92 21.11
N TRP A 460 3.05 17.03 21.71
CA TRP A 460 1.78 16.89 20.99
C TRP A 460 0.68 17.82 21.49
N THR A 461 -0.32 18.02 20.64
CA THR A 461 -1.51 18.84 20.87
C THR A 461 -2.63 18.06 21.57
N ASP A 462 -3.63 18.78 22.10
CA ASP A 462 -4.84 18.26 22.76
C ASP A 462 -6.02 18.02 21.80
N ASN A 463 -5.80 18.07 20.48
CA ASN A 463 -6.88 17.95 19.48
C ASN A 463 -7.72 16.67 19.58
N ALA A 464 -7.12 15.59 20.10
CA ALA A 464 -7.82 14.32 20.30
C ALA A 464 -8.94 14.41 21.34
N GLU A 465 -8.79 15.27 22.36
CA GLU A 465 -9.74 15.43 23.48
C GLU A 465 -11.12 15.95 23.04
N GLU A 466 -11.17 16.58 21.86
CA GLU A 466 -12.38 17.18 21.30
C GLU A 466 -13.02 16.33 20.19
N SER A 467 -12.49 15.13 19.94
CA SER A 467 -13.00 14.20 18.92
C SER A 467 -14.39 13.69 19.28
N ILE A 468 -15.23 13.49 18.26
CA ILE A 468 -16.59 12.97 18.41
C ILE A 468 -16.67 11.70 17.57
N ASP A 469 -17.00 10.57 18.19
CA ASP A 469 -17.18 9.29 17.48
C ASP A 469 -18.42 9.34 16.56
N PRO A 470 -18.33 8.93 15.28
CA PRO A 470 -19.44 9.04 14.33
C PRO A 470 -20.64 8.12 14.59
N ILE A 471 -20.45 7.02 15.33
CA ILE A 471 -21.51 6.03 15.60
C ILE A 471 -22.31 6.46 16.84
N THR A 472 -21.60 6.77 17.93
CA THR A 472 -22.20 7.16 19.21
C THR A 472 -22.54 8.64 19.31
N ASN A 473 -21.89 9.49 18.49
CA ASN A 473 -21.99 10.94 18.50
C ASN A 473 -21.61 11.56 19.87
N GLN A 474 -20.67 10.92 20.58
CA GLN A 474 -20.16 11.36 21.89
C GLN A 474 -18.68 11.69 21.81
N LYS A 475 -18.21 12.53 22.74
CA LYS A 475 -16.79 12.69 23.01
C LYS A 475 -16.36 11.63 24.00
N ASP A 476 -15.56 10.68 23.55
CA ASP A 476 -15.19 9.47 24.28
C ASP A 476 -13.67 9.28 24.42
N PHE A 477 -12.90 10.33 24.14
CA PHE A 477 -11.45 10.36 24.39
C PHE A 477 -11.13 9.95 25.83
N GLU A 478 -10.12 9.08 25.97
CA GLU A 478 -9.67 8.56 27.26
C GLU A 478 -8.21 8.85 27.58
N GLY A 479 -7.31 8.82 26.59
CA GLY A 479 -5.90 8.97 26.90
C GLY A 479 -4.95 8.93 25.71
N TYR A 480 -3.66 8.94 26.03
CA TYR A 480 -2.56 8.86 25.09
C TYR A 480 -1.63 7.68 25.38
N ARG A 481 -1.06 7.08 24.32
CA ARG A 481 0.05 6.12 24.41
C ARG A 481 1.25 6.64 23.65
N ILE A 482 2.44 6.40 24.20
CA ILE A 482 3.73 6.77 23.59
C ILE A 482 4.47 5.50 23.23
N TYR A 483 4.99 5.44 22.00
CA TYR A 483 5.67 4.26 21.47
C TYR A 483 7.11 4.55 21.06
N LEU A 484 7.96 3.55 21.24
CA LEU A 484 9.33 3.52 20.74
C LEU A 484 9.60 2.17 20.07
N SER A 485 10.31 2.19 18.94
CA SER A 485 10.72 0.96 18.26
C SER A 485 11.73 0.16 19.08
N LYS A 486 11.73 -1.17 18.90
CA LYS A 486 12.88 -2.00 19.28
C LYS A 486 14.16 -1.48 18.61
N LEU A 487 15.28 -1.50 19.34
CA LEU A 487 16.58 -1.11 18.77
C LEU A 487 16.94 -2.03 17.60
N GLY A 488 17.27 -1.44 16.44
CA GLY A 488 17.65 -2.19 15.25
C GLY A 488 16.49 -2.88 14.54
N PHE A 489 15.25 -2.40 14.72
CA PHE A 489 14.07 -2.88 13.98
C PHE A 489 14.27 -2.82 12.45
N ASP A 490 15.10 -1.89 11.99
CA ASP A 490 15.47 -1.69 10.60
C ASP A 490 16.61 -2.59 10.10
N VAL A 491 17.28 -3.33 11.00
CA VAL A 491 18.50 -4.09 10.72
C VAL A 491 18.24 -5.57 10.47
N THR A 492 17.37 -6.18 11.28
CA THR A 492 17.20 -7.65 11.32
C THR A 492 15.77 -8.08 11.02
N GLY A 493 15.64 -9.24 10.36
CA GLY A 493 14.34 -9.82 10.08
C GLY A 493 13.60 -9.12 8.96
N VAL A 494 12.29 -9.30 8.93
CA VAL A 494 11.36 -8.61 8.05
C VAL A 494 10.79 -7.43 8.82
N GLN A 495 10.89 -6.23 8.25
CA GLN A 495 10.40 -5.03 8.91
C GLN A 495 8.88 -5.08 9.06
N ASN A 496 8.40 -4.77 10.26
CA ASN A 496 6.98 -4.58 10.53
C ASN A 496 6.82 -3.53 11.63
N LEU A 497 6.75 -2.26 11.22
CA LEU A 497 6.74 -1.14 12.15
C LEU A 497 5.61 -1.23 13.19
N ALA A 498 4.45 -1.75 12.80
CA ALA A 498 3.31 -1.91 13.70
C ALA A 498 3.60 -2.87 14.88
N GLU A 499 4.43 -3.89 14.66
CA GLU A 499 4.85 -4.83 15.71
C GLU A 499 6.18 -4.44 16.40
N ASP A 500 6.94 -3.55 15.77
CA ASP A 500 8.23 -3.07 16.28
C ASP A 500 8.09 -1.88 17.21
N LEU A 501 7.04 -1.06 17.04
CA LEU A 501 6.63 -0.03 17.99
C LEU A 501 6.07 -0.67 19.25
N VAL A 502 6.75 -0.46 20.37
CA VAL A 502 6.35 -0.96 21.69
C VAL A 502 5.91 0.23 22.55
N ALA A 503 4.76 0.09 23.22
CA ALA A 503 4.27 1.10 24.15
C ALA A 503 5.27 1.29 25.30
N LEU A 504 5.76 2.51 25.48
CA LEU A 504 6.62 2.90 26.60
C LEU A 504 5.79 3.28 27.82
N ASP A 505 4.80 4.14 27.61
CA ASP A 505 3.92 4.67 28.64
C ASP A 505 2.52 4.93 28.09
N GLU A 506 1.56 4.97 29.00
CA GLU A 506 0.15 5.26 28.77
C GLU A 506 -0.31 6.24 29.84
N TYR A 507 -1.12 7.23 29.44
CA TYR A 507 -1.72 8.21 30.33
C TYR A 507 -3.19 8.34 29.98
N ASP A 508 -4.06 8.08 30.94
CA ASP A 508 -5.51 8.08 30.81
C ASP A 508 -6.17 9.06 31.78
N LEU A 509 -7.42 9.44 31.51
CA LEU A 509 -8.18 10.38 32.33
C LEU A 509 -8.35 9.83 33.75
N PRO A 510 -8.13 10.65 34.80
CA PRO A 510 -8.16 10.16 36.16
C PRO A 510 -9.58 10.19 36.74
N ASN A 511 -9.89 9.24 37.63
CA ASN A 511 -11.10 9.16 38.46
C ASN A 511 -12.39 8.81 37.68
N ASN A 512 -12.28 8.05 36.60
CA ASN A 512 -13.45 7.51 35.89
C ASN A 512 -13.60 5.98 36.08
N GLY A 513 -12.60 5.31 36.67
CA GLY A 513 -12.61 3.87 36.92
C GLY A 513 -12.39 3.02 35.66
N LYS A 514 -11.89 3.64 34.57
CA LYS A 514 -11.48 2.98 33.34
C LYS A 514 -9.95 2.89 33.30
N PHE A 515 -9.43 1.89 32.59
CA PHE A 515 -7.99 1.65 32.41
C PHE A 515 -7.16 1.70 33.71
N LYS A 516 -6.26 2.68 33.86
CA LYS A 516 -5.27 2.78 34.94
C LYS A 516 -5.44 4.02 35.84
N ASP A 517 -6.30 4.96 35.48
CA ASP A 517 -6.58 6.23 36.16
C ASP A 517 -5.30 7.05 36.49
N ILE A 518 -4.33 7.13 35.56
CA ILE A 518 -3.01 7.74 35.82
C ILE A 518 -3.09 9.28 35.90
N GLY A 519 -3.88 9.90 35.02
CA GLY A 519 -3.94 11.35 34.85
C GLY A 519 -2.91 11.88 33.85
N LEU A 520 -3.18 13.07 33.31
CA LEU A 520 -2.37 13.70 32.25
C LEU A 520 -1.37 14.74 32.81
N ASP A 521 -1.35 14.98 34.12
CA ASP A 521 -0.59 16.10 34.72
C ASP A 521 0.93 15.95 34.55
N ASP A 522 1.46 14.71 34.61
CA ASP A 522 2.90 14.44 34.52
C ASP A 522 3.50 14.76 33.14
N ILE A 523 2.67 14.66 32.09
CA ILE A 523 3.06 14.96 30.70
C ILE A 523 2.61 16.35 30.25
N ARG A 524 1.73 17.02 30.99
CA ARG A 524 1.19 18.33 30.64
C ARG A 524 2.22 19.43 30.93
N LEU A 525 2.47 20.27 29.94
CA LEU A 525 3.34 21.44 30.09
C LEU A 525 2.65 22.52 30.92
N THR A 526 3.37 23.11 31.87
CA THR A 526 2.89 24.28 32.62
C THR A 526 2.66 25.50 31.72
N THR A 527 3.46 25.59 30.65
CA THR A 527 3.33 26.60 29.60
C THR A 527 3.35 25.87 28.26
N PRO A 528 2.29 25.96 27.45
CA PRO A 528 2.26 25.29 26.15
C PRO A 528 3.44 25.69 25.27
N ALA A 529 4.02 24.72 24.57
CA ALA A 529 5.15 24.96 23.67
C ALA A 529 4.67 25.46 22.30
N LEU A 530 5.43 26.40 21.74
CA LEU A 530 5.26 26.95 20.40
C LEU A 530 6.58 26.82 19.66
N PHE A 531 6.51 26.59 18.35
CA PHE A 531 7.69 26.44 17.51
C PHE A 531 7.60 27.34 16.28
N ASP A 532 8.74 27.91 15.88
CA ASP A 532 8.80 28.79 14.72
C ASP A 532 8.33 28.08 13.44
N GLY A 533 7.48 28.76 12.67
CA GLY A 533 6.89 28.22 11.44
C GLY A 533 5.78 27.19 11.65
N ASP A 534 5.37 26.94 12.90
CA ASP A 534 4.29 26.03 13.26
C ASP A 534 3.12 26.80 13.89
N THR A 535 1.89 26.41 13.56
CA THR A 535 0.66 27.05 14.08
C THR A 535 0.03 26.25 15.22
N ASN A 536 0.52 25.04 15.49
CA ASN A 536 0.01 24.19 16.54
C ASN A 536 0.48 24.68 17.93
N VAL A 537 -0.37 24.48 18.93
CA VAL A 537 -0.07 24.76 20.34
C VAL A 537 0.12 23.43 21.06
N TYR A 538 1.35 23.13 21.45
CA TYR A 538 1.70 21.84 22.03
C TYR A 538 1.47 21.87 23.54
N GLN A 539 0.57 21.02 24.03
CA GLN A 539 0.17 20.98 25.43
C GLN A 539 0.99 19.98 26.25
N TYR A 540 1.48 18.93 25.59
CA TYR A 540 2.11 17.80 26.24
C TYR A 540 3.57 17.63 25.80
N LYS A 541 4.40 17.07 26.68
CA LYS A 541 5.80 16.73 26.41
C LYS A 541 6.17 15.40 27.07
N TYR A 542 6.90 14.57 26.32
CA TYR A 542 7.55 13.36 26.81
C TYR A 542 9.01 13.32 26.39
N VAL A 543 9.88 12.77 27.23
CA VAL A 543 11.34 12.71 26.99
C VAL A 543 11.82 11.27 27.10
N ILE A 544 12.57 10.83 26.09
CA ILE A 544 13.26 9.55 26.07
C ILE A 544 14.77 9.83 26.12
N ASP A 545 15.43 9.38 27.19
CA ASP A 545 16.88 9.56 27.41
C ASP A 545 17.65 8.24 27.27
N ASN A 546 18.98 8.30 27.34
CA ASN A 546 19.91 7.15 27.29
C ASN A 546 19.88 6.38 25.96
N LEU A 547 19.60 7.06 24.87
CA LEU A 547 19.62 6.48 23.52
C LEU A 547 21.05 6.38 22.99
N LEU A 548 21.26 5.47 22.04
CA LEU A 548 22.51 5.36 21.30
C LEU A 548 22.48 6.27 20.07
N ASP A 549 23.47 7.15 19.95
CA ASP A 549 23.66 7.96 18.75
C ASP A 549 23.97 7.09 17.52
N GLY A 550 23.59 7.57 16.34
CA GLY A 550 23.80 6.90 15.05
C GLY A 550 22.83 5.76 14.73
N TRP A 551 22.08 5.27 15.72
CA TRP A 551 20.98 4.33 15.51
C TRP A 551 19.70 5.04 15.12
N GLN A 552 18.87 4.36 14.33
CA GLN A 552 17.52 4.79 14.02
C GLN A 552 16.54 4.32 15.09
N TYR A 553 15.64 5.22 15.50
CA TYR A 553 14.47 4.89 16.30
C TYR A 553 13.21 5.32 15.54
N ALA A 554 12.12 4.57 15.68
CA ALA A 554 10.80 5.07 15.35
C ALA A 554 10.05 5.44 16.63
N VAL A 555 9.37 6.58 16.62
CA VAL A 555 8.49 7.01 17.71
C VAL A 555 7.10 7.30 17.16
N ALA A 556 6.09 7.04 17.96
CA ALA A 556 4.71 7.40 17.66
C ALA A 556 3.96 7.83 18.93
N VAL A 557 2.94 8.65 18.76
CA VAL A 557 1.96 8.99 19.80
C VAL A 557 0.59 8.67 19.25
N SER A 558 -0.26 8.05 20.03
CA SER A 558 -1.65 7.79 19.68
C SER A 558 -2.56 8.29 20.80
N SER A 559 -3.81 8.55 20.44
CA SER A 559 -4.94 8.67 21.36
C SER A 559 -5.83 7.44 21.31
N PHE A 560 -6.54 7.16 22.40
CA PHE A 560 -7.53 6.10 22.47
C PHE A 560 -8.79 6.57 23.20
N ASP A 561 -9.91 5.93 22.89
CA ASP A 561 -11.20 6.17 23.52
C ASP A 561 -11.52 5.13 24.61
N THR A 562 -12.69 5.26 25.22
CA THR A 562 -13.14 4.31 26.24
C THR A 562 -13.77 3.03 25.72
N GLY A 563 -14.03 2.92 24.41
CA GLY A 563 -14.97 1.96 23.84
C GLY A 563 -16.42 2.24 24.22
N ASP A 564 -17.32 1.38 23.73
CA ASP A 564 -18.76 1.43 24.02
C ASP A 564 -19.33 0.03 24.31
N GLU A 565 -19.66 -0.22 25.59
CA GLU A 565 -20.24 -1.49 26.03
C GLU A 565 -21.64 -1.73 25.46
N GLU A 566 -22.44 -0.68 25.20
CA GLU A 566 -23.80 -0.83 24.67
C GLU A 566 -23.79 -1.38 23.24
N SER A 567 -22.78 -0.98 22.46
CA SER A 567 -22.55 -1.44 21.09
C SER A 567 -21.56 -2.62 20.99
N ASN A 568 -21.08 -3.14 22.13
CA ASN A 568 -20.04 -4.18 22.20
C ASN A 568 -18.76 -3.80 21.43
N LEU A 569 -18.38 -2.53 21.49
CA LEU A 569 -17.17 -1.97 20.92
C LEU A 569 -16.09 -1.87 22.00
N GLU A 570 -14.99 -2.56 21.77
CA GLU A 570 -13.77 -2.36 22.57
C GLU A 570 -13.16 -0.98 22.30
N SER A 571 -12.28 -0.53 23.19
CA SER A 571 -11.52 0.71 23.02
C SER A 571 -10.74 0.72 21.70
N LEU A 572 -10.89 1.81 20.95
CA LEU A 572 -10.16 2.02 19.71
C LEU A 572 -9.02 3.00 19.92
N GLU A 573 -7.99 2.81 19.11
CA GLU A 573 -6.77 3.60 19.16
C GLU A 573 -6.47 4.19 17.79
N SER A 574 -6.15 5.48 17.77
CA SER A 574 -5.74 6.21 16.59
C SER A 574 -4.47 5.60 15.97
N SER A 575 -4.29 5.77 14.66
CA SER A 575 -3.22 5.08 13.94
C SER A 575 -1.81 5.44 14.43
N ILE A 576 -1.08 4.46 14.99
CA ILE A 576 0.35 4.60 15.31
C ILE A 576 1.21 4.75 14.04
N LEU A 577 0.80 4.13 12.93
CA LEU A 577 1.48 4.27 11.64
C LEU A 577 1.15 5.61 10.98
N GLY A 578 -0.03 6.18 11.23
CA GLY A 578 -0.38 7.53 10.79
C GLY A 578 0.44 8.63 11.49
N ASN A 579 1.00 8.37 12.67
CA ASN A 579 1.71 9.37 13.49
C ASN A 579 3.09 8.92 13.94
N ASN A 580 3.92 8.46 13.00
CA ASN A 580 5.25 7.98 13.29
C ASN A 580 6.37 8.85 12.70
N PHE A 581 7.50 8.88 13.38
CA PHE A 581 8.71 9.62 13.01
C PHE A 581 9.94 8.73 13.09
N ARG A 582 10.86 8.85 12.14
CA ARG A 582 12.20 8.24 12.26
C ARG A 582 13.13 9.26 12.87
N VAL A 583 13.78 8.89 13.96
CA VAL A 583 14.56 9.81 14.79
C VAL A 583 15.98 9.29 14.88
N PHE A 584 16.93 10.17 14.65
CA PHE A 584 18.36 9.90 14.65
C PHE A 584 19.02 10.76 15.73
N PRO A 585 19.09 10.27 16.99
CA PRO A 585 19.89 10.89 18.03
C PRO A 585 21.34 11.01 17.59
N GLY A 586 21.96 12.12 17.95
CA GLY A 586 23.30 12.45 17.50
C GLY A 586 23.77 13.79 18.02
N LYS A 587 24.97 14.19 17.61
CA LYS A 587 25.57 15.45 18.04
C LYS A 587 24.76 16.65 17.57
N LYS A 588 24.73 17.69 18.40
CA LYS A 588 24.21 19.02 18.03
C LYS A 588 25.25 19.75 17.18
N PRO A 589 24.83 20.77 16.41
CA PRO A 589 25.77 21.64 15.70
C PRO A 589 26.90 22.15 16.62
N SER A 590 28.15 22.12 16.13
CA SER A 590 29.31 22.65 16.83
C SER A 590 29.91 23.84 16.08
N ASP A 591 30.00 24.98 16.74
CA ASP A 591 30.51 26.23 16.14
C ASP A 591 32.05 26.29 16.11
N SER A 592 32.74 25.46 16.90
CA SER A 592 34.19 25.44 17.01
C SER A 592 34.75 24.02 16.87
N PHE A 593 35.72 23.88 15.98
CA PHE A 593 36.46 22.62 15.80
C PHE A 593 37.48 22.36 16.91
N ASP A 594 37.86 23.37 17.70
CA ASP A 594 38.78 23.22 18.83
C ASP A 594 38.10 22.55 20.04
N GLU A 595 36.78 22.75 20.20
CA GLU A 595 36.00 22.14 21.28
C GLU A 595 35.54 20.74 20.92
N ASN A 596 35.01 20.57 19.70
CA ASN A 596 34.53 19.28 19.21
C ASN A 596 35.02 19.07 17.76
N GLU A 597 36.05 18.25 17.62
CA GLU A 597 36.59 17.91 16.31
C GLU A 597 35.59 17.06 15.48
N PRO A 598 35.37 17.38 14.19
CA PRO A 598 34.61 16.54 13.29
C PRO A 598 35.22 15.14 13.14
N PHE A 599 34.39 14.10 13.13
CA PHE A 599 34.85 12.72 12.95
C PHE A 599 33.87 11.91 12.12
N ALA A 600 34.35 10.78 11.59
CA ALA A 600 33.57 9.83 10.81
C ALA A 600 33.37 8.53 11.59
N TYR A 601 32.18 7.94 11.54
CA TYR A 601 31.87 6.66 12.17
C TYR A 601 30.91 5.78 11.32
N PRO A 602 31.08 4.44 11.32
CA PRO A 602 32.09 3.70 12.06
C PRO A 602 33.47 3.88 11.40
N ASN A 603 34.53 3.93 12.22
CA ASN A 603 35.89 4.07 11.73
C ASN A 603 36.83 3.15 12.52
N PRO A 604 37.35 2.07 11.91
CA PRO A 604 37.15 1.68 10.51
C PRO A 604 35.72 1.17 10.20
N TYR A 605 35.30 1.35 8.95
CA TYR A 605 34.09 0.75 8.38
C TYR A 605 34.42 -0.66 7.85
N TYR A 606 33.80 -1.70 8.39
CA TYR A 606 34.12 -3.12 8.11
C TYR A 606 33.02 -3.82 7.32
N MET A 607 33.07 -3.76 5.99
CA MET A 607 32.11 -4.35 5.04
C MET A 607 30.69 -3.77 5.15
N GLY A 608 30.20 -3.49 6.35
CA GLY A 608 28.95 -2.85 6.73
C GLY A 608 29.02 -2.30 8.15
N ALA A 609 28.00 -1.58 8.57
CA ALA A 609 27.83 -1.15 9.96
C ALA A 609 26.71 -1.95 10.65
N SER A 610 26.76 -2.06 11.98
CA SER A 610 25.75 -2.81 12.74
C SER A 610 24.34 -2.22 12.68
N TRP A 611 24.20 -0.97 12.19
CA TRP A 611 22.93 -0.28 11.96
C TRP A 611 22.49 -0.30 10.48
N GLU A 612 23.13 -1.11 9.63
CA GLU A 612 22.71 -1.25 8.23
C GLU A 612 21.78 -2.46 8.05
N GLY A 613 20.56 -2.19 7.59
CA GLY A 613 19.60 -3.22 7.18
C GLY A 613 19.94 -3.90 5.85
N ARG A 614 19.11 -4.90 5.51
CA ARG A 614 19.19 -5.64 4.24
C ARG A 614 18.33 -4.99 3.17
N SER A 615 18.90 -4.84 1.98
CA SER A 615 18.21 -4.25 0.83
C SER A 615 18.62 -4.93 -0.48
N ASN A 616 17.71 -4.97 -1.44
CA ASN A 616 18.01 -5.33 -2.84
C ASN A 616 19.06 -4.42 -3.50
N PHE A 617 19.24 -3.23 -2.95
CA PHE A 617 20.23 -2.25 -3.39
C PHE A 617 21.29 -2.06 -2.33
N GLN A 618 21.83 -3.16 -1.80
CA GLN A 618 22.72 -3.15 -0.62
C GLN A 618 23.88 -2.17 -0.74
N GLU A 619 24.56 -2.10 -1.88
CA GLU A 619 25.72 -1.20 -2.06
C GLU A 619 25.33 0.29 -2.09
N GLN A 620 24.10 0.62 -2.46
CA GLN A 620 23.56 1.99 -2.43
C GLN A 620 22.93 2.31 -1.06
N SER A 621 22.63 1.28 -0.27
CA SER A 621 21.99 1.39 1.04
C SER A 621 23.01 1.19 2.15
N ARG A 622 24.24 1.66 1.94
CA ARG A 622 25.30 1.72 2.97
C ARG A 622 25.30 3.10 3.59
N LYS A 623 25.87 3.24 4.79
CA LYS A 623 25.86 4.51 5.53
C LYS A 623 27.04 4.64 6.50
N LEU A 624 27.84 5.68 6.28
CA LEU A 624 28.84 6.21 7.22
C LEU A 624 28.39 7.62 7.65
N ILE A 625 28.60 7.98 8.91
CA ILE A 625 28.17 9.26 9.46
C ILE A 625 29.39 10.17 9.70
N PHE A 626 29.30 11.42 9.25
CA PHE A 626 30.13 12.52 9.74
C PHE A 626 29.41 13.22 10.89
N SER A 627 30.10 13.46 11.99
CA SER A 627 29.55 14.01 13.23
C SER A 627 30.41 15.16 13.77
N ASN A 628 29.89 15.87 14.78
CA ASN A 628 30.39 17.17 15.27
C ASN A 628 30.47 18.22 14.14
N LEU A 629 29.46 18.26 13.28
CA LEU A 629 29.40 19.22 12.18
C LEU A 629 28.90 20.59 12.67
N PRO A 630 29.34 21.70 12.07
CA PRO A 630 28.68 22.99 12.20
C PRO A 630 27.28 22.97 11.60
N GLU A 631 26.45 23.95 11.96
CA GLU A 631 25.09 24.07 11.43
C GLU A 631 25.05 24.14 9.90
N ARG A 632 26.04 24.80 9.28
CA ARG A 632 26.21 24.87 7.82
C ARG A 632 27.65 24.59 7.42
N CYS A 633 27.88 23.51 6.68
CA CYS A 633 29.23 23.15 6.22
C CYS A 633 29.27 22.40 4.89
N ILE A 634 30.44 22.38 4.26
CA ILE A 634 30.76 21.50 3.13
C ILE A 634 31.70 20.40 3.59
N ILE A 635 31.33 19.15 3.35
CA ILE A 635 32.15 17.97 3.61
C ILE A 635 32.72 17.51 2.27
N ARG A 636 34.04 17.30 2.20
CA ARG A 636 34.70 16.77 0.99
C ARG A 636 35.47 15.52 1.33
N VAL A 637 35.28 14.48 0.52
CA VAL A 637 35.96 13.18 0.68
C VAL A 637 36.99 13.03 -0.42
N PHE A 638 38.21 12.61 -0.04
CA PHE A 638 39.34 12.45 -0.94
C PHE A 638 39.98 11.06 -0.83
N ALA A 639 40.48 10.57 -1.96
CA ALA A 639 41.42 9.47 -1.97
C ALA A 639 42.76 9.87 -1.31
N PRO A 640 43.62 8.91 -0.91
CA PRO A 640 44.96 9.21 -0.38
C PRO A 640 45.85 10.04 -1.31
N ALA A 641 45.61 9.94 -2.62
CA ALA A 641 46.32 10.72 -3.64
C ALA A 641 45.85 12.19 -3.74
N GLY A 642 44.77 12.56 -3.05
CA GLY A 642 44.16 13.88 -3.09
C GLY A 642 43.04 14.05 -4.13
N ASP A 643 42.66 12.98 -4.83
CA ASP A 643 41.54 13.00 -5.78
C ASP A 643 40.21 13.19 -5.03
N LEU A 644 39.39 14.14 -5.48
CA LEU A 644 38.05 14.38 -4.93
C LEU A 644 37.13 13.21 -5.32
N ILE A 645 36.58 12.55 -4.31
CA ILE A 645 35.64 11.43 -4.45
C ILE A 645 34.21 11.94 -4.38
N ASP A 646 33.92 12.78 -3.38
CA ASP A 646 32.58 13.31 -3.17
C ASP A 646 32.59 14.67 -2.44
N GLU A 647 31.51 15.42 -2.61
CA GLU A 647 31.28 16.73 -2.00
C GLU A 647 29.81 16.83 -1.54
N ILE A 648 29.63 17.02 -0.22
CA ILE A 648 28.35 16.93 0.48
C ILE A 648 28.07 18.28 1.13
N TYR A 649 26.85 18.77 1.00
CA TYR A 649 26.38 20.01 1.61
C TYR A 649 25.50 19.68 2.82
N HIS A 650 25.89 20.16 4.00
CA HIS A 650 25.13 19.97 5.24
C HIS A 650 24.55 21.31 5.72
N ASN A 651 23.28 21.26 6.13
CA ASN A 651 22.49 22.38 6.62
C ASN A 651 21.37 21.89 7.56
N PRO A 652 20.64 22.78 8.25
CA PRO A 652 19.53 22.43 9.13
C PRO A 652 18.36 21.71 8.46
N GLU A 653 18.21 21.85 7.14
CA GLU A 653 17.15 21.23 6.36
C GLU A 653 17.45 19.78 5.94
N TYR A 654 18.57 19.21 6.40
CA TYR A 654 18.95 17.83 6.11
C TYR A 654 17.86 16.82 6.55
N ASP A 655 17.33 16.07 5.58
CA ASP A 655 16.28 15.06 5.77
C ASP A 655 16.71 13.64 5.31
N GLY A 656 17.98 13.49 4.92
CA GLY A 656 18.56 12.25 4.41
C GLY A 656 18.23 11.93 2.94
N SER A 657 17.56 12.83 2.23
CA SER A 657 17.10 12.59 0.84
C SER A 657 18.20 12.40 -0.20
N ASP A 658 19.45 12.66 0.14
CA ASP A 658 20.61 12.59 -0.73
C ASP A 658 21.24 11.19 -0.82
N ILE A 659 20.86 10.25 0.06
CA ILE A 659 21.31 8.85 0.00
C ILE A 659 20.15 7.84 0.03
N LYS A 660 20.32 6.71 -0.66
CA LYS A 660 19.27 5.68 -0.80
C LYS A 660 18.96 4.94 0.51
N TRP A 661 19.87 4.96 1.49
CA TRP A 661 19.61 4.33 2.79
C TRP A 661 18.31 4.86 3.40
N PHE A 662 18.05 6.17 3.37
CA PHE A 662 16.83 6.76 3.93
C PHE A 662 15.60 6.54 3.06
N ASP A 663 15.76 6.37 1.74
CA ASP A 663 14.65 5.93 0.87
C ASP A 663 14.21 4.49 1.20
N THR A 664 15.13 3.66 1.73
CA THR A 664 14.86 2.25 2.02
C THR A 664 14.37 2.03 3.45
N PHE A 665 14.98 2.71 4.43
CA PHE A 665 14.79 2.44 5.86
C PHE A 665 14.24 3.62 6.65
N GLY A 666 14.25 4.82 6.06
CA GLY A 666 13.73 6.04 6.68
C GLY A 666 12.20 6.10 6.67
N ALA A 667 11.65 7.27 7.00
CA ALA A 667 10.23 7.52 6.91
C ALA A 667 9.80 7.70 5.44
N GLU A 668 8.61 7.20 5.10
CA GLU A 668 8.04 7.36 3.75
C GLU A 668 7.92 8.85 3.37
N ASN A 669 7.48 9.68 4.31
CA ASN A 669 7.59 11.13 4.21
C ASN A 669 8.93 11.56 4.82
N LYS A 670 9.86 12.02 3.97
CA LYS A 670 11.21 12.44 4.39
C LYS A 670 11.21 13.52 5.46
N LYS A 671 10.17 14.38 5.52
CA LYS A 671 10.01 15.37 6.60
C LYS A 671 9.84 14.75 7.98
N ASN A 672 9.48 13.48 8.07
CA ASN A 672 9.35 12.73 9.32
C ASN A 672 10.66 12.06 9.75
N ASN A 673 11.73 12.19 8.96
CA ASN A 673 13.09 11.94 9.43
C ASN A 673 13.55 13.14 10.28
N LYS A 674 13.95 12.90 11.53
CA LYS A 674 14.35 13.92 12.49
C LYS A 674 15.79 13.70 12.92
N PHE A 675 16.65 14.64 12.54
CA PHE A 675 18.08 14.64 12.84
C PHE A 675 18.43 15.64 13.94
N SER A 676 19.51 15.38 14.67
CA SER A 676 20.03 16.26 15.72
C SER A 676 20.68 17.55 15.21
N GLY A 677 21.00 17.60 13.91
CA GLY A 677 21.52 18.77 13.21
C GLY A 677 23.04 18.89 13.15
N GLY A 678 23.82 18.12 13.92
CA GLY A 678 25.28 18.11 13.87
C GLY A 678 25.89 16.89 13.18
N GLU A 679 25.09 16.14 12.42
CA GLU A 679 25.49 14.91 11.75
C GLU A 679 24.97 14.82 10.32
N HIS A 680 25.73 14.17 9.45
CA HIS A 680 25.39 13.97 8.04
C HIS A 680 25.86 12.60 7.56
N ALA A 681 25.02 11.86 6.85
CA ALA A 681 25.31 10.52 6.37
C ALA A 681 25.84 10.48 4.93
N TRP A 682 26.72 9.53 4.63
CA TRP A 682 27.28 9.29 3.30
C TRP A 682 27.13 7.83 2.90
N ASP A 683 26.79 7.56 1.64
CA ASP A 683 26.51 6.23 1.10
C ASP A 683 27.75 5.44 0.65
N LEU A 684 28.93 6.02 0.83
CA LEU A 684 30.21 5.47 0.38
C LEU A 684 30.30 5.33 -1.15
N LEU A 685 29.54 6.13 -1.90
CA LEU A 685 29.66 6.26 -3.35
C LEU A 685 30.41 7.54 -3.73
N SER A 686 31.01 7.55 -4.92
CA SER A 686 31.54 8.79 -5.47
C SER A 686 30.41 9.70 -5.95
N LYS A 687 30.73 10.96 -6.24
CA LYS A 687 29.82 11.93 -6.89
C LYS A 687 29.18 11.42 -8.18
N SER A 688 29.80 10.44 -8.85
CA SER A 688 29.30 9.78 -10.06
C SER A 688 28.62 8.42 -9.77
N THR A 689 28.16 8.22 -8.53
CA THR A 689 27.50 7.01 -8.00
C THR A 689 28.29 5.72 -8.19
N GLN A 690 29.63 5.81 -8.21
CA GLN A 690 30.51 4.65 -8.34
C GLN A 690 30.92 4.11 -6.97
N ILE A 691 30.93 2.78 -6.86
CA ILE A 691 31.40 2.07 -5.68
C ILE A 691 32.90 2.37 -5.46
N ILE A 692 33.24 2.87 -4.28
CA ILE A 692 34.64 3.16 -3.91
C ILE A 692 35.41 1.90 -3.46
N SER A 693 36.73 1.97 -3.52
CA SER A 693 37.62 0.88 -3.11
C SER A 693 37.83 0.82 -1.59
N ARG A 694 38.34 -0.30 -1.08
CA ARG A 694 38.84 -0.37 0.31
C ARG A 694 40.14 0.43 0.45
N GLY A 695 40.35 1.07 1.59
CA GLY A 695 41.55 1.85 1.85
C GLY A 695 41.36 2.94 2.91
N LEU A 696 42.43 3.71 3.11
CA LEU A 696 42.39 4.96 3.87
C LEU A 696 41.77 6.06 3.00
N TYR A 697 40.96 6.93 3.59
CA TYR A 697 40.39 8.11 2.96
C TYR A 697 40.62 9.34 3.85
N LEU A 698 40.66 10.51 3.22
CA LEU A 698 40.74 11.81 3.89
C LEU A 698 39.40 12.51 3.74
N PHE A 699 38.99 13.26 4.76
CA PHE A 699 37.87 14.19 4.62
C PHE A 699 38.24 15.57 5.14
N SER A 700 37.59 16.59 4.61
CA SER A 700 37.64 17.95 5.15
C SER A 700 36.25 18.48 5.40
N VAL A 701 36.09 19.25 6.48
CA VAL A 701 34.87 19.99 6.79
C VAL A 701 35.19 21.47 6.74
N GLU A 702 34.43 22.24 5.96
CA GLU A 702 34.52 23.69 5.85
C GLU A 702 33.26 24.31 6.44
N ASN A 703 33.40 25.07 7.53
CA ASN A 703 32.30 25.81 8.15
C ASN A 703 31.98 27.04 7.29
N LEU A 704 30.73 27.16 6.83
CA LEU A 704 30.32 28.24 5.93
C LEU A 704 30.03 29.57 6.65
N ASP A 705 29.91 29.55 7.98
CA ASP A 705 29.60 30.73 8.79
C ASP A 705 30.86 31.50 9.20
N ASN A 706 31.98 30.80 9.42
CA ASN A 706 33.24 31.41 9.87
C ASN A 706 34.46 31.07 8.98
N ASN A 707 34.32 30.22 7.95
CA ASN A 707 35.38 29.73 7.06
C ASN A 707 36.48 28.90 7.74
N GLU A 708 36.26 28.39 8.94
CA GLU A 708 37.16 27.42 9.56
C GLU A 708 37.16 26.11 8.78
N THR A 709 38.31 25.41 8.78
CA THR A 709 38.45 24.13 8.10
C THR A 709 39.08 23.09 9.00
N TYR A 710 38.53 21.88 8.99
CA TYR A 710 39.08 20.70 9.67
C TYR A 710 39.46 19.64 8.65
N ARG A 711 40.45 18.80 8.97
CA ARG A 711 40.86 17.65 8.15
C ARG A 711 40.98 16.40 9.01
N GLY A 712 40.27 15.35 8.64
CA GLY A 712 40.31 14.06 9.30
C GLY A 712 40.57 12.91 8.33
N LYS A 713 40.57 11.69 8.87
CA LYS A 713 40.78 10.46 8.10
C LYS A 713 39.88 9.34 8.60
N PHE A 714 39.50 8.45 7.70
CA PHE A 714 38.77 7.22 8.04
C PHE A 714 39.20 6.07 7.15
N THR A 715 38.93 4.85 7.58
CA THR A 715 39.36 3.64 6.86
C THR A 715 38.15 2.79 6.47
N ILE A 716 38.14 2.33 5.22
CA ILE A 716 37.17 1.37 4.70
C ILE A 716 37.87 0.03 4.49
N ILE A 717 37.32 -1.01 5.09
CA ILE A 717 37.75 -2.40 4.95
C ILE A 717 36.58 -3.15 4.30
N LYS A 718 36.78 -3.64 3.07
CA LYS A 718 35.82 -4.48 2.35
C LYS A 718 36.26 -5.94 2.37
#